data_AF-A0A9W4JAV9-F1
#
_entry.id   AF-A0A9W4JAV9-F1
#
_cell.length_a   1.000
_cell.length_b   1.000
_cell.length_c   1.000
_cell.angle_alpha   90.00
_cell.angle_beta   90.00
_cell.angle_gamma   90.00
#
_symmetry.space_group_name_H-M   'P 1'
#
loop_
_entity.id
_entity.type
_entity.pdbx_description
1 polymer ?
#
loop_
_entity_poly.entity_id
_entity_poly.type
_entity_poly.pdbx_seq_one_letter_code
_entity_poly.pdbx_strand_id
1 'polypeptide(L)'
;MPPRRGFSNYHFSCTFKPVSLFSLATDTSAFKMAAMRARHKIRAPRRGLSHAKTDDFDSIWDVLSVSLNEINTKNASTISFEELYRHAYKIVLMMRGDDLYDKVKQLEQNWLQTNVQKLVTESISGSLVRAQSSTDAQDQSSERREAGEKFLAALKDAWEDHQLSMGMVTDVMMYMDRMIIAGQKPSIYATCMALFRDHILYSSVRPDASLSVTDVLKSTILFMISLERSGHIIERPLIRHCIQMLEGLYETPTEEESSKLYLTVFEPALLEASQQFYQAEGQRLLQIGDATAFCRIATQRVAEEQERCRYTLAVVSEPKVLELLDEHLIRSNIEEVVNLEGTGVRHMLDHDQLEGLQNVYMLNARVDKKKQALTNVINKRIVEMGKEINNSSILLPQAAAAAPSSGKDGDGDKKTEKGKDKERPQNQQTVSAIRWVDDILALKTKFDGVWEKAFGSDQGIQSSIGASFSNFINMNSRSSEYLSLFFDENLKKGIKGKTENEVDILLDNGIMMLRYIKDKDLFETYYKKHLSRRLLMKRSASMDAERQMISKMKMEVGNQFTQRIESMFKDMTVSEDLTANYKEHIARNGDPDQKPVDLEINVLTSTMWPMEIMANPKDGAVQLPCIFPKEIDTLKSSFERFYLDKHSGRKLSWQASMGTADLRATFFRSTGKTQRYELNVSTYAMVILLLFNEIPEGESLTFDAIKERSRIPDHDLIRNLQSLAVAPKTRVLKKDPMSKDVKPTDKFLFNNDFHSPFVKVRIGVVSGGANKVENQDQRKDTEKKMNDERGGSIEAAIVRIMKQRKTLTHSQLMTETLSQLSVRFVPDVNMIKRRIESLIDREYLERVGEEPPTYGYVA
;
A
#
# COMPACT_ATOMS: atom_id res chain seq x y z
N MET A 1 39.39 32.85 -8.71
CA MET A 1 40.31 32.80 -7.54
C MET A 1 40.31 31.36 -7.00
N PRO A 2 41.47 30.85 -6.55
CA PRO A 2 41.93 29.48 -6.79
C PRO A 2 41.53 28.47 -5.70
N PRO A 3 41.61 27.15 -5.97
CA PRO A 3 41.48 26.11 -4.95
C PRO A 3 42.81 25.89 -4.20
N ARG A 4 42.72 25.70 -2.88
CA ARG A 4 43.84 25.34 -2.00
C ARG A 4 43.97 23.82 -1.89
N ARG A 5 45.25 23.42 -1.77
CA ARG A 5 45.83 22.10 -1.67
C ARG A 5 45.28 21.27 -0.50
N GLY A 6 45.08 19.98 -0.73
CA GLY A 6 44.95 18.93 0.29
C GLY A 6 45.94 17.81 -0.03
N PHE A 7 46.68 17.38 0.99
CA PHE A 7 47.73 16.36 0.96
C PHE A 7 47.19 14.98 0.55
N SER A 8 47.91 14.26 -0.30
CA SER A 8 47.68 12.83 -0.60
C SER A 8 48.81 12.00 0.00
N ASN A 9 48.41 11.04 0.84
CA ASN A 9 49.24 10.00 1.41
C ASN A 9 49.78 9.04 0.34
N TYR A 10 51.00 8.55 0.55
CA TYR A 10 51.61 7.47 -0.20
C TYR A 10 50.90 6.15 0.13
N HIS A 11 50.17 5.58 -0.83
CA HIS A 11 49.73 4.18 -0.83
C HIS A 11 50.67 3.37 -1.72
N PHE A 12 51.45 2.46 -1.13
CA PHE A 12 52.07 1.38 -1.88
C PHE A 12 51.02 0.32 -2.17
N SER A 13 50.60 0.22 -3.43
CA SER A 13 49.79 -0.88 -3.95
C SER A 13 50.61 -1.60 -5.02
N CYS A 14 51.13 -2.78 -4.71
CA CYS A 14 51.73 -3.67 -5.71
C CYS A 14 50.61 -4.38 -6.47
N THR A 15 50.21 -3.81 -7.60
CA THR A 15 49.36 -4.47 -8.60
C THR A 15 50.27 -5.14 -9.63
N PHE A 16 50.30 -6.47 -9.64
CA PHE A 16 50.92 -7.23 -10.73
C PHE A 16 50.00 -7.17 -11.95
N LYS A 17 50.43 -6.48 -13.01
CA LYS A 17 49.89 -6.63 -14.36
C LYS A 17 50.61 -7.78 -15.09
N PRO A 18 49.89 -8.61 -15.86
CA PRO A 18 50.48 -9.66 -16.67
C PRO A 18 50.99 -9.09 -18.01
N VAL A 19 52.17 -9.52 -18.43
CA VAL A 19 52.68 -9.29 -19.78
C VAL A 19 52.32 -10.50 -20.65
N SER A 20 51.61 -10.22 -21.74
CA SER A 20 51.23 -11.17 -22.78
C SER A 20 52.44 -11.67 -23.58
N LEU A 21 52.48 -12.96 -23.89
CA LEU A 21 53.21 -13.48 -25.05
C LEU A 21 52.37 -14.51 -25.81
N PHE A 22 51.98 -14.05 -27.01
CA PHE A 22 51.63 -14.72 -28.25
C PHE A 22 51.33 -16.23 -28.29
N SER A 23 50.11 -16.47 -28.78
CA SER A 23 49.62 -17.65 -29.51
C SER A 23 50.58 -18.11 -30.62
N LEU A 24 50.87 -19.42 -30.65
CA LEU A 24 51.04 -20.18 -31.88
C LEU A 24 50.48 -21.60 -31.69
N ALA A 25 49.67 -22.00 -32.66
CA ALA A 25 48.75 -23.11 -32.64
C ALA A 25 49.41 -24.50 -32.55
N THR A 26 48.74 -25.40 -31.85
CA THR A 26 48.83 -26.84 -32.02
C THR A 26 48.15 -27.25 -33.31
N ASP A 27 48.87 -27.95 -34.19
CA ASP A 27 48.21 -28.83 -35.16
C ASP A 27 48.92 -30.19 -35.15
N THR A 28 48.18 -31.19 -34.69
CA THR A 28 48.57 -32.59 -34.63
C THR A 28 48.05 -33.30 -35.87
N SER A 29 48.93 -33.88 -36.69
CA SER A 29 48.59 -35.11 -37.40
C SER A 29 49.80 -35.90 -37.90
N ALA A 30 49.58 -37.22 -37.91
CA ALA A 30 50.23 -38.25 -38.73
C ALA A 30 51.53 -38.92 -38.23
N PHE A 31 51.30 -40.03 -37.53
CA PHE A 31 52.16 -41.21 -37.42
C PHE A 31 52.25 -41.94 -38.79
N LYS A 32 53.47 -42.19 -39.32
CA LYS A 32 54.04 -43.55 -39.60
C LYS A 32 55.30 -43.55 -40.49
N MET A 33 56.29 -44.31 -39.98
CA MET A 33 57.36 -45.10 -40.64
C MET A 33 58.35 -44.43 -41.61
N ALA A 34 59.65 -44.43 -41.28
CA ALA A 34 60.57 -45.52 -41.65
C ALA A 34 62.05 -45.22 -41.26
N ALA A 35 62.69 -46.23 -40.67
CA ALA A 35 64.08 -46.69 -40.82
C ALA A 35 65.32 -45.77 -40.56
N MET A 36 66.16 -46.32 -39.67
CA MET A 36 67.62 -46.50 -39.75
C MET A 36 68.61 -45.40 -39.28
N ARG A 37 69.24 -45.74 -38.14
CA ARG A 37 70.70 -45.75 -37.84
C ARG A 37 71.53 -44.48 -38.09
N ALA A 38 72.10 -43.95 -37.00
CA ALA A 38 73.53 -44.14 -36.70
C ALA A 38 73.86 -43.75 -35.24
N ARG A 39 74.33 -44.72 -34.45
CA ARG A 39 74.99 -44.50 -33.16
C ARG A 39 76.36 -43.89 -33.40
N HIS A 40 76.63 -42.70 -32.86
CA HIS A 40 78.00 -42.26 -32.59
C HIS A 40 78.33 -42.55 -31.13
N LYS A 41 79.21 -43.54 -30.92
CA LYS A 41 79.89 -43.82 -29.66
C LYS A 41 80.98 -42.77 -29.44
N ILE A 42 80.89 -41.99 -28.38
CA ILE A 42 82.05 -41.34 -27.76
C ILE A 42 82.55 -42.26 -26.65
N ARG A 43 83.86 -42.55 -26.66
CA ARG A 43 84.54 -43.45 -25.73
C ARG A 43 84.98 -42.66 -24.49
N ALA A 44 84.74 -43.22 -23.30
CA ALA A 44 85.00 -42.61 -22.01
C ALA A 44 86.51 -42.44 -21.68
N PRO A 45 86.89 -41.48 -20.82
CA PRO A 45 88.05 -41.65 -19.96
C PRO A 45 87.68 -42.53 -18.76
N ARG A 46 88.54 -43.51 -18.46
CA ARG A 46 88.45 -44.39 -17.27
C ARG A 46 89.35 -43.87 -16.16
N ARG A 47 88.86 -44.09 -14.94
CA ARG A 47 89.48 -43.94 -13.60
C ARG A 47 89.45 -42.51 -13.03
N GLY A 48 88.97 -42.27 -11.83
CA GLY A 48 88.37 -43.12 -10.80
C GLY A 48 88.12 -42.26 -9.57
N LEU A 49 86.92 -42.34 -8.97
CA LEU A 49 86.57 -41.73 -7.68
C LEU A 49 85.29 -42.42 -7.18
N SER A 50 85.43 -43.67 -6.71
CA SER A 50 84.47 -44.24 -5.77
C SER A 50 85.02 -43.96 -4.37
N HIS A 51 84.47 -42.93 -3.71
CA HIS A 51 84.27 -42.81 -2.25
C HIS A 51 83.94 -41.38 -1.76
N ALA A 52 83.84 -40.36 -2.62
CA ALA A 52 83.61 -38.97 -2.19
C ALA A 52 82.16 -38.44 -2.32
N LYS A 53 81.14 -39.31 -2.47
CA LYS A 53 79.75 -38.85 -2.76
C LYS A 53 78.86 -38.62 -1.53
N THR A 54 79.26 -39.06 -0.34
CA THR A 54 78.49 -38.88 0.91
C THR A 54 78.95 -37.63 1.68
N ASP A 55 80.25 -37.35 1.76
CA ASP A 55 80.80 -36.22 2.54
C ASP A 55 80.44 -34.83 1.97
N ASP A 56 80.14 -34.71 0.67
CA ASP A 56 79.79 -33.41 0.05
C ASP A 56 78.35 -32.98 0.40
N PHE A 57 77.45 -33.90 0.78
CA PHE A 57 76.08 -33.52 1.20
C PHE A 57 76.08 -32.94 2.61
N ASP A 58 76.64 -33.67 3.59
CA ASP A 58 76.60 -33.27 4.99
C ASP A 58 77.38 -31.97 5.23
N SER A 59 78.53 -31.78 4.56
CA SER A 59 79.28 -30.52 4.64
C SER A 59 78.53 -29.32 4.06
N ILE A 60 77.79 -29.48 2.95
CA ILE A 60 76.98 -28.39 2.38
C ILE A 60 75.74 -28.14 3.24
N TRP A 61 75.12 -29.21 3.76
CA TRP A 61 73.99 -29.12 4.67
C TRP A 61 74.35 -28.40 5.98
N ASP A 62 75.51 -28.67 6.57
CA ASP A 62 75.95 -28.00 7.79
C ASP A 62 76.01 -26.48 7.60
N VAL A 63 76.60 -26.02 6.49
CA VAL A 63 76.62 -24.59 6.13
C VAL A 63 75.21 -24.04 5.92
N LEU A 64 74.37 -24.75 5.16
CA LEU A 64 72.97 -24.34 4.93
C LEU A 64 72.18 -24.26 6.25
N SER A 65 72.31 -25.25 7.13
CA SER A 65 71.55 -25.32 8.39
C SER A 65 71.91 -24.21 9.36
N VAL A 66 73.20 -23.83 9.44
CA VAL A 66 73.65 -22.69 10.25
C VAL A 66 73.06 -21.39 9.69
N SER A 67 73.15 -21.16 8.39
CA SER A 67 72.61 -19.94 7.78
C SER A 67 71.08 -19.86 7.83
N LEU A 68 70.36 -20.98 7.69
CA LEU A 68 68.90 -21.02 7.88
C LEU A 68 68.51 -20.71 9.34
N ASN A 69 69.31 -21.16 10.33
CA ASN A 69 69.13 -20.74 11.72
C ASN A 69 69.43 -19.24 11.94
N GLU A 70 70.41 -18.68 11.23
CA GLU A 70 70.68 -17.22 11.27
C GLU A 70 69.51 -16.40 10.69
N ILE A 71 68.84 -16.91 9.66
CA ILE A 71 67.60 -16.33 9.13
C ILE A 71 66.52 -16.32 10.22
N ASN A 72 66.29 -17.45 10.88
CA ASN A 72 65.30 -17.58 11.95
C ASN A 72 65.61 -16.72 13.20
N THR A 73 66.88 -16.42 13.46
CA THR A 73 67.33 -15.53 14.55
C THR A 73 67.41 -14.05 14.16
N LYS A 74 66.87 -13.67 12.98
CA LYS A 74 66.87 -12.31 12.42
C LYS A 74 68.26 -11.73 12.14
N ASN A 75 69.28 -12.59 11.96
CA ASN A 75 70.65 -12.19 11.63
C ASN A 75 70.99 -12.46 10.15
N ALA A 76 70.05 -12.19 9.24
CA ALA A 76 70.21 -12.50 7.82
C ALA A 76 71.15 -11.55 7.05
N SER A 77 71.61 -10.45 7.67
CA SER A 77 72.42 -9.41 7.01
C SER A 77 73.86 -9.84 6.71
N THR A 78 74.35 -10.87 7.38
CA THR A 78 75.71 -11.43 7.21
C THR A 78 75.78 -12.55 6.17
N ILE A 79 74.65 -12.91 5.57
CA ILE A 79 74.50 -14.12 4.74
C ILE A 79 74.45 -13.76 3.26
N SER A 80 75.15 -14.53 2.42
CA SER A 80 75.04 -14.43 0.96
C SER A 80 73.94 -15.36 0.42
N PHE A 81 72.78 -14.81 0.09
CA PHE A 81 71.65 -15.56 -0.48
C PHE A 81 72.00 -16.28 -1.79
N GLU A 82 72.90 -15.71 -2.59
CA GLU A 82 73.37 -16.33 -3.83
C GLU A 82 74.20 -17.59 -3.54
N GLU A 83 75.06 -17.55 -2.52
CA GLU A 83 75.85 -18.71 -2.10
C GLU A 83 74.95 -19.82 -1.54
N LEU A 84 73.99 -19.48 -0.69
CA LEU A 84 73.02 -20.45 -0.18
C LEU A 84 72.19 -21.08 -1.29
N TYR A 85 71.72 -20.29 -2.26
CA TYR A 85 71.00 -20.81 -3.42
C TYR A 85 71.88 -21.76 -4.25
N ARG A 86 73.16 -21.44 -4.48
CA ARG A 86 74.11 -22.32 -5.18
C ARG A 86 74.35 -23.62 -4.43
N HIS A 87 74.42 -23.57 -3.10
CA HIS A 87 74.54 -24.74 -2.23
C HIS A 87 73.30 -25.65 -2.32
N ALA A 88 72.10 -25.09 -2.20
CA ALA A 88 70.84 -25.82 -2.39
C ALA A 88 70.73 -26.41 -3.80
N TYR A 89 71.08 -25.63 -4.84
CA TYR A 89 71.13 -26.06 -6.24
C TYR A 89 72.08 -27.25 -6.45
N LYS A 90 73.28 -27.20 -5.86
CA LYS A 90 74.28 -28.28 -5.95
C LYS A 90 73.74 -29.58 -5.34
N ILE A 91 73.05 -29.52 -4.20
CA ILE A 91 72.42 -30.68 -3.55
C ILE A 91 71.31 -31.28 -4.43
N VAL A 92 70.46 -30.44 -5.02
CA VAL A 92 69.37 -30.92 -5.90
C VAL A 92 69.94 -31.58 -7.16
N LEU A 93 71.03 -31.05 -7.74
CA LEU A 93 71.74 -31.68 -8.86
C LEU A 93 72.35 -33.05 -8.51
N MET A 94 72.67 -33.29 -7.23
CA MET A 94 73.14 -34.60 -6.75
C MET A 94 72.01 -35.64 -6.64
N MET A 95 70.78 -35.33 -7.06
CA MET A 95 69.59 -36.19 -6.92
C MET A 95 69.21 -36.46 -5.45
N ARG A 96 69.57 -35.56 -4.53
CA ARG A 96 69.28 -35.63 -3.07
C ARG A 96 68.27 -34.55 -2.64
N GLY A 97 67.38 -34.13 -3.53
CA GLY A 97 66.40 -33.06 -3.26
C GLY A 97 65.36 -33.42 -2.20
N ASP A 98 64.92 -34.67 -2.14
CA ASP A 98 63.97 -35.14 -1.11
C ASP A 98 64.57 -35.08 0.30
N ASP A 99 65.84 -35.49 0.44
CA ASP A 99 66.53 -35.46 1.73
C ASP A 99 66.77 -34.01 2.21
N LEU A 100 67.04 -33.08 1.28
CA LEU A 100 67.15 -31.66 1.59
C LEU A 100 65.82 -31.11 2.11
N TYR A 101 64.71 -31.45 1.45
CA TYR A 101 63.37 -31.05 1.87
C TYR A 101 63.04 -31.55 3.28
N ASP A 102 63.28 -32.83 3.57
CA ASP A 102 63.01 -33.42 4.89
C ASP A 102 63.92 -32.82 5.98
N LYS A 103 65.17 -32.50 5.66
CA LYS A 103 66.12 -31.84 6.57
C LYS A 103 65.73 -30.40 6.90
N VAL A 104 65.29 -29.62 5.90
CA VAL A 104 64.77 -28.25 6.13
C VAL A 104 63.49 -28.31 6.97
N LYS A 105 62.57 -29.23 6.66
CA LYS A 105 61.36 -29.45 7.46
C LYS A 105 61.68 -29.76 8.92
N GLN A 106 62.65 -30.64 9.18
CA GLN A 106 63.08 -30.97 10.55
C GLN A 106 63.73 -29.78 11.26
N LEU A 107 64.54 -28.99 10.56
CA LEU A 107 65.17 -27.80 11.12
C LEU A 107 64.12 -26.80 11.61
N GLU A 108 63.14 -26.49 10.75
CA GLU A 108 62.04 -25.57 11.08
C GLU A 108 61.14 -26.10 12.18
N GLN A 109 60.82 -27.39 12.15
CA GLN A 109 60.07 -28.05 13.23
C GLN A 109 60.77 -27.89 14.59
N ASN A 110 62.08 -28.11 14.64
CA ASN A 110 62.85 -27.98 15.88
C ASN A 110 62.90 -26.53 16.39
N TRP A 111 63.04 -25.56 15.48
CA TRP A 111 63.00 -24.14 15.82
C TRP A 111 61.65 -23.72 16.41
N LEU A 112 60.55 -24.10 15.77
CA LEU A 112 59.20 -23.79 16.22
C LEU A 112 58.92 -24.38 17.62
N GLN A 113 59.29 -25.64 17.85
CA GLN A 113 59.07 -26.31 19.15
C GLN A 113 59.94 -25.75 20.29
N THR A 114 61.21 -25.43 20.00
CA THR A 114 62.18 -25.07 21.05
C THR A 114 62.09 -23.60 21.43
N ASN A 115 61.90 -22.72 20.45
CA ASN A 115 62.03 -21.28 20.63
C ASN A 115 60.66 -20.58 20.59
N VAL A 116 59.88 -20.82 19.54
CA VAL A 116 58.64 -20.06 19.28
C VAL A 116 57.49 -20.52 20.18
N GLN A 117 57.29 -21.84 20.31
CA GLN A 117 56.22 -22.41 21.11
C GLN A 117 56.29 -21.95 22.57
N LYS A 118 57.50 -21.91 23.14
CA LYS A 118 57.73 -21.45 24.51
C LYS A 118 57.34 -19.98 24.68
N LEU A 119 57.76 -19.11 23.76
CA LEU A 119 57.47 -17.67 23.80
C LEU A 119 55.95 -17.40 23.73
N VAL A 120 55.24 -18.08 22.83
CA VAL A 120 53.78 -17.95 22.69
C VAL A 120 53.07 -18.48 23.94
N THR A 121 53.47 -19.65 24.45
CA THR A 121 52.82 -20.27 25.62
C THR A 121 53.03 -19.46 26.90
N GLU A 122 54.22 -18.87 27.09
CA GLU A 122 54.52 -18.01 28.24
C GLU A 122 53.73 -16.68 28.23
N SER A 123 53.29 -16.23 27.06
CA SER A 123 52.45 -15.04 26.94
C SER A 123 50.99 -15.28 27.37
N ILE A 124 50.55 -16.55 27.50
CA ILE A 124 49.19 -16.90 27.92
C ILE A 124 49.06 -16.79 29.44
N SER A 125 48.35 -15.76 29.90
CA SER A 125 48.05 -15.57 31.32
C SER A 125 46.99 -16.56 31.84
N GLY A 126 47.02 -16.85 33.14
CA GLY A 126 46.01 -17.68 33.82
C GLY A 126 44.58 -17.11 33.75
N SER A 127 44.43 -15.80 33.56
CA SER A 127 43.13 -15.14 33.36
C SER A 127 42.46 -15.51 32.03
N LEU A 128 43.24 -15.87 31.00
CA LEU A 128 42.71 -16.36 29.71
C LEU A 128 42.25 -17.82 29.76
N VAL A 129 42.79 -18.61 30.70
CA VAL A 129 42.54 -20.05 30.82
C VAL A 129 41.34 -20.38 31.73
N ARG A 130 41.00 -19.54 32.72
CA ARG A 130 39.98 -19.80 33.76
C ARG A 130 38.52 -19.63 33.33
N ALA A 131 38.22 -19.48 32.05
CA ALA A 131 36.97 -18.94 31.55
C ALA A 131 35.73 -19.89 31.59
N GLN A 132 35.38 -20.45 32.76
CA GLN A 132 34.13 -21.23 32.95
C GLN A 132 33.22 -20.77 34.11
N SER A 133 33.62 -19.85 35.00
CA SER A 133 32.77 -19.43 36.13
C SER A 133 32.19 -18.02 35.96
N SER A 134 30.87 -17.93 36.02
CA SER A 134 30.03 -16.78 35.65
C SER A 134 29.84 -15.70 36.73
N THR A 135 30.64 -15.68 37.81
CA THR A 135 30.28 -14.93 39.02
C THR A 135 30.93 -13.56 39.24
N ASP A 136 32.04 -13.21 38.57
CA ASP A 136 32.78 -11.94 38.81
C ASP A 136 33.17 -11.19 37.52
N ALA A 137 32.21 -10.98 36.61
CA ALA A 137 32.48 -10.65 35.21
C ALA A 137 32.95 -9.20 34.90
N GLN A 138 32.73 -8.22 35.78
CA GLN A 138 33.02 -6.82 35.46
C GLN A 138 34.43 -6.37 35.86
N ASP A 139 34.90 -6.73 37.05
CA ASP A 139 36.23 -6.31 37.54
C ASP A 139 37.40 -7.06 36.88
N GLN A 140 37.17 -8.29 36.41
CA GLN A 140 38.19 -9.07 35.69
C GLN A 140 38.24 -8.79 34.18
N SER A 141 37.30 -7.99 33.65
CA SER A 141 37.19 -7.73 32.21
C SER A 141 38.39 -6.93 31.66
N SER A 142 38.90 -5.97 32.44
CA SER A 142 40.05 -5.15 32.05
C SER A 142 41.37 -5.94 32.09
N GLU A 143 41.59 -6.73 33.14
CA GLU A 143 42.78 -7.59 33.26
C GLU A 143 42.80 -8.65 32.15
N ARG A 144 41.63 -9.24 31.84
CA ARG A 144 41.50 -10.19 30.75
C ARG A 144 41.74 -9.55 29.38
N ARG A 145 41.29 -8.31 29.17
CA ARG A 145 41.57 -7.56 27.94
C ARG A 145 43.07 -7.35 27.77
N GLU A 146 43.75 -6.82 28.78
CA GLU A 146 45.19 -6.54 28.71
C GLU A 146 46.01 -7.83 28.51
N ALA A 147 45.65 -8.91 29.21
CA ALA A 147 46.24 -10.23 29.00
C ALA A 147 46.01 -10.76 27.58
N GLY A 148 44.81 -10.55 27.04
CA GLY A 148 44.45 -10.93 25.67
C GLY A 148 45.24 -10.16 24.63
N GLU A 149 45.35 -8.83 24.77
CA GLU A 149 46.16 -7.98 23.89
C GLU A 149 47.63 -8.40 23.89
N LYS A 150 48.20 -8.67 25.07
CA LYS A 150 49.58 -9.15 25.20
C LYS A 150 49.80 -10.49 24.48
N PHE A 151 48.87 -11.44 24.65
CA PHE A 151 48.92 -12.73 23.99
C PHE A 151 48.78 -12.60 22.46
N LEU A 152 47.80 -11.84 21.99
CA LEU A 152 47.58 -11.60 20.55
C LEU A 152 48.79 -10.90 19.93
N ALA A 153 49.42 -9.95 20.62
CA ALA A 153 50.63 -9.27 20.14
C ALA A 153 51.81 -10.24 20.01
N ALA A 154 52.05 -11.08 21.03
CA ALA A 154 53.10 -12.09 20.98
C ALA A 154 52.89 -13.10 19.83
N LEU A 155 51.64 -13.52 19.61
CA LEU A 155 51.30 -14.44 18.51
C LEU A 155 51.43 -13.77 17.13
N LYS A 156 51.01 -12.51 17.01
CA LYS A 156 51.18 -11.69 15.81
C LYS A 156 52.65 -11.58 15.44
N ASP A 157 53.50 -11.16 16.38
CA ASP A 157 54.91 -10.95 16.13
C ASP A 157 55.61 -12.27 15.76
N ALA A 158 55.28 -13.37 16.43
CA ALA A 158 55.78 -14.70 16.09
C ALA A 158 55.37 -15.15 14.67
N TRP A 159 54.15 -14.83 14.24
CA TRP A 159 53.67 -15.16 12.90
C TRP A 159 54.32 -14.30 11.81
N GLU A 160 54.43 -12.99 12.02
CA GLU A 160 55.10 -12.08 11.07
C GLU A 160 56.57 -12.45 10.88
N ASP A 161 57.25 -12.79 11.97
CA ASP A 161 58.62 -13.29 11.94
C ASP A 161 58.71 -14.59 11.15
N HIS A 162 57.80 -15.54 11.38
CA HIS A 162 57.75 -16.80 10.64
C HIS A 162 57.50 -16.59 9.14
N GLN A 163 56.56 -15.71 8.77
CA GLN A 163 56.28 -15.39 7.37
C GLN A 163 57.49 -14.78 6.66
N LEU A 164 58.19 -13.85 7.33
CA LEU A 164 59.39 -13.20 6.78
C LEU A 164 60.53 -14.22 6.62
N SER A 165 60.79 -15.03 7.65
CA SER A 165 61.81 -16.09 7.60
C SER A 165 61.52 -17.09 6.51
N MET A 166 60.29 -17.58 6.40
CA MET A 166 59.93 -18.59 5.39
C MET A 166 59.96 -18.04 3.97
N GLY A 167 59.69 -16.75 3.76
CA GLY A 167 59.93 -16.08 2.48
C GLY A 167 61.39 -16.20 2.05
N MET A 168 62.32 -15.86 2.96
CA MET A 168 63.76 -15.98 2.72
C MET A 168 64.22 -17.43 2.51
N VAL A 169 63.72 -18.38 3.31
CA VAL A 169 64.04 -19.82 3.16
C VAL A 169 63.56 -20.35 1.80
N THR A 170 62.38 -19.93 1.36
CA THR A 170 61.81 -20.34 0.06
C THR A 170 62.61 -19.79 -1.11
N ASP A 171 63.11 -18.55 -1.01
CA ASP A 171 63.97 -17.96 -2.03
C ASP A 171 65.29 -18.75 -2.19
N VAL A 172 65.89 -19.18 -1.08
CA VAL A 172 67.07 -20.07 -1.09
C VAL A 172 66.74 -21.43 -1.71
N MET A 173 65.55 -21.97 -1.42
CA MET A 173 65.11 -23.29 -1.85
C MET A 173 64.38 -23.31 -3.19
N MET A 174 64.33 -22.19 -3.92
CA MET A 174 63.50 -22.01 -5.12
C MET A 174 63.72 -23.07 -6.19
N TYR A 175 64.96 -23.57 -6.37
CA TYR A 175 65.23 -24.63 -7.34
C TYR A 175 64.74 -26.01 -6.88
N MET A 176 64.84 -26.28 -5.56
CA MET A 176 64.32 -27.50 -4.95
C MET A 176 62.80 -27.58 -5.14
N ASP A 177 62.07 -26.51 -4.82
CA ASP A 177 60.62 -26.43 -4.97
C ASP A 177 60.17 -26.70 -6.41
N ARG A 178 60.86 -26.15 -7.42
CA ARG A 178 60.53 -26.43 -8.84
C ARG A 178 60.65 -27.90 -9.22
N MET A 179 61.59 -28.62 -8.62
CA MET A 179 61.79 -30.06 -8.86
C MET A 179 60.79 -30.91 -8.06
N ILE A 180 60.46 -30.50 -6.83
CA ILE A 180 59.56 -31.22 -5.92
C ILE A 180 58.09 -31.09 -6.31
N ILE A 181 57.67 -29.94 -6.84
CA ILE A 181 56.31 -29.72 -7.37
C ILE A 181 56.00 -30.69 -8.53
N ALA A 182 57.01 -31.07 -9.32
CA ALA A 182 56.86 -32.09 -10.36
C ALA A 182 56.64 -33.52 -9.81
N GLY A 183 56.94 -33.75 -8.52
CA GLY A 183 56.85 -35.03 -7.81
C GLY A 183 55.65 -35.20 -6.87
N GLN A 184 54.62 -34.32 -6.96
CA GLN A 184 53.38 -34.34 -6.15
C GLN A 184 53.51 -34.01 -4.63
N LYS A 185 54.63 -33.47 -4.15
CA LYS A 185 54.73 -32.96 -2.76
C LYS A 185 54.36 -31.46 -2.69
N PRO A 186 53.81 -30.98 -1.55
CA PRO A 186 53.59 -29.55 -1.31
C PRO A 186 54.90 -28.76 -1.34
N SER A 187 54.84 -27.47 -1.64
CA SER A 187 56.01 -26.58 -1.58
C SER A 187 56.60 -26.54 -0.17
N ILE A 188 57.89 -26.24 -0.04
CA ILE A 188 58.51 -26.08 1.27
C ILE A 188 57.83 -24.95 2.06
N TYR A 189 57.42 -23.87 1.39
CA TYR A 189 56.67 -22.77 1.99
C TYR A 189 55.37 -23.26 2.64
N ALA A 190 54.50 -23.94 1.87
CA ALA A 190 53.22 -24.46 2.36
C ALA A 190 53.42 -25.42 3.54
N THR A 191 54.48 -26.24 3.48
CA THR A 191 54.84 -27.19 4.52
C THR A 191 55.28 -26.50 5.80
N CYS A 192 56.16 -25.50 5.71
CA CYS A 192 56.60 -24.74 6.86
C CYS A 192 55.50 -23.86 7.45
N MET A 193 54.55 -23.37 6.63
CA MET A 193 53.34 -22.72 7.13
C MET A 193 52.46 -23.70 7.91
N ALA A 194 52.28 -24.92 7.41
CA ALA A 194 51.56 -25.98 8.12
C ALA A 194 52.26 -26.39 9.44
N LEU A 195 53.60 -26.35 9.50
CA LEU A 195 54.33 -26.61 10.76
C LEU A 195 54.02 -25.57 11.85
N PHE A 196 53.81 -24.31 11.48
CA PHE A 196 53.39 -23.28 12.45
C PHE A 196 52.03 -23.62 13.06
N ARG A 197 51.07 -24.04 12.21
CA ARG A 197 49.77 -24.54 12.67
C ARG A 197 49.94 -25.73 13.64
N ASP A 198 50.72 -26.74 13.23
CA ASP A 198 50.83 -28.00 13.97
C ASP A 198 51.56 -27.87 15.31
N HIS A 199 52.61 -27.03 15.36
CA HIS A 199 53.48 -26.94 16.53
C HIS A 199 53.29 -25.68 17.37
N ILE A 200 52.62 -24.65 16.86
CA ILE A 200 52.30 -23.44 17.63
C ILE A 200 50.81 -23.42 17.98
N LEU A 201 49.93 -23.41 16.97
CA LEU A 201 48.49 -23.24 17.20
C LEU A 201 47.85 -24.47 17.89
N TYR A 202 48.16 -25.68 17.43
CA TYR A 202 47.67 -26.91 18.06
C TYR A 202 48.50 -27.38 19.26
N SER A 203 49.49 -26.60 19.68
CA SER A 203 50.24 -26.92 20.89
C SER A 203 49.38 -26.80 22.14
N SER A 204 49.62 -27.69 23.11
CA SER A 204 48.95 -27.62 24.40
C SER A 204 49.56 -26.52 25.27
N VAL A 205 48.71 -25.70 25.87
CA VAL A 205 49.10 -24.59 26.76
C VAL A 205 49.65 -25.11 28.10
N ARG A 206 49.18 -26.27 28.57
CA ARG A 206 49.66 -26.92 29.80
C ARG A 206 49.68 -28.44 29.64
N PRO A 207 50.67 -29.15 30.23
CA PRO A 207 50.75 -30.61 30.17
C PRO A 207 49.48 -31.33 30.65
N ASP A 208 48.76 -30.73 31.62
CA ASP A 208 47.58 -31.33 32.26
C ASP A 208 46.23 -30.88 31.67
N ALA A 209 46.22 -29.94 30.71
CA ALA A 209 45.00 -29.39 30.15
C ALA A 209 44.86 -29.76 28.66
N SER A 210 43.65 -30.14 28.24
CA SER A 210 43.31 -30.40 26.82
C SER A 210 43.13 -29.10 26.00
N LEU A 211 43.66 -27.97 26.48
CA LEU A 211 43.42 -26.65 25.89
C LEU A 211 44.57 -26.28 24.95
N SER A 212 44.24 -26.07 23.68
CA SER A 212 45.20 -25.65 22.67
C SER A 212 45.39 -24.13 22.65
N VAL A 213 46.50 -23.66 22.07
CA VAL A 213 46.70 -22.23 21.79
C VAL A 213 45.58 -21.69 20.88
N THR A 214 45.09 -22.49 19.93
CA THR A 214 43.95 -22.14 19.07
C THR A 214 42.67 -21.89 19.88
N ASP A 215 42.40 -22.66 20.93
CA ASP A 215 41.22 -22.45 21.78
C ASP A 215 41.31 -21.16 22.60
N VAL A 216 42.51 -20.83 23.09
CA VAL A 216 42.78 -19.56 23.76
C VAL A 216 42.65 -18.39 22.79
N LEU A 217 43.17 -18.52 21.57
CA LEU A 217 43.05 -17.51 20.51
C LEU A 217 41.58 -17.23 20.17
N LYS A 218 40.83 -18.28 19.88
CA LYS A 218 39.39 -18.22 19.57
C LYS A 218 38.62 -17.54 20.69
N SER A 219 38.75 -18.03 21.94
CA SER A 219 38.03 -17.46 23.09
C SER A 219 38.44 -16.03 23.41
N THR A 220 39.70 -15.64 23.19
CA THR A 220 40.20 -14.28 23.39
C THR A 220 39.62 -13.33 22.35
N ILE A 221 39.67 -13.68 21.06
CA ILE A 221 39.11 -12.83 20.01
C ILE A 221 37.59 -12.68 20.19
N LEU A 222 36.86 -13.75 20.50
CA LEU A 222 35.42 -13.69 20.77
C LEU A 222 35.09 -12.81 21.98
N PHE A 223 35.90 -12.86 23.04
CA PHE A 223 35.77 -11.97 24.19
C PHE A 223 35.98 -10.50 23.81
N MET A 224 36.98 -10.18 22.98
CA MET A 224 37.20 -8.81 22.49
C MET A 224 36.03 -8.30 21.65
N ILE A 225 35.47 -9.14 20.78
CA ILE A 225 34.27 -8.80 19.99
C ILE A 225 33.08 -8.54 20.93
N SER A 226 32.91 -9.36 21.96
CA SER A 226 31.86 -9.15 22.97
C SER A 226 32.02 -7.82 23.72
N LEU A 227 33.26 -7.44 24.07
CA LEU A 227 33.54 -6.16 24.71
C LEU A 227 33.18 -4.98 23.79
N GLU A 228 33.54 -5.07 22.51
CA GLU A 228 33.21 -4.03 21.53
C GLU A 228 31.70 -3.90 21.32
N ARG A 229 30.98 -5.03 21.24
CA ARG A 229 29.51 -5.02 21.17
C ARG A 229 28.87 -4.35 22.39
N SER A 230 29.50 -4.44 23.56
CA SER A 230 29.08 -3.74 24.78
C SER A 230 29.52 -2.27 24.83
N GLY A 231 30.24 -1.76 23.82
CA GLY A 231 30.65 -0.37 23.70
C GLY A 231 32.06 -0.06 24.21
N HIS A 232 32.86 -1.08 24.56
CA HIS A 232 34.26 -0.89 24.95
C HIS A 232 35.18 -0.74 23.72
N ILE A 233 36.27 0.02 23.89
CA ILE A 233 37.29 0.19 22.84
C ILE A 233 38.26 -1.01 22.88
N ILE A 234 38.57 -1.52 21.69
CA ILE A 234 39.48 -2.65 21.45
C ILE A 234 40.53 -2.30 20.38
N GLU A 235 41.67 -2.98 20.41
CA GLU A 235 42.73 -2.90 19.39
C GLU A 235 42.34 -3.69 18.12
N ARG A 236 41.46 -3.10 17.29
CA ARG A 236 41.02 -3.70 16.01
C ARG A 236 42.15 -4.17 15.09
N PRO A 237 43.26 -3.42 14.91
CA PRO A 237 44.35 -3.86 14.04
C PRO A 237 44.95 -5.18 14.52
N LEU A 238 45.12 -5.34 15.84
CA LEU A 238 45.72 -6.54 16.40
C LEU A 238 44.91 -7.80 16.10
N ILE A 239 43.59 -7.71 16.28
CA ILE A 239 42.66 -8.80 15.92
C ILE A 239 42.73 -9.07 14.42
N ARG A 240 42.73 -8.03 13.58
CA ARG A 240 42.80 -8.18 12.12
C ARG A 240 44.05 -8.95 11.68
N HIS A 241 45.23 -8.70 12.26
CA HIS A 241 46.44 -9.46 11.92
C HIS A 241 46.31 -10.94 12.33
N CYS A 242 45.75 -11.22 13.50
CA CYS A 242 45.50 -12.61 13.93
C CYS A 242 44.46 -13.31 13.04
N ILE A 243 43.44 -12.60 12.56
CA ILE A 243 42.49 -13.12 11.58
C ILE A 243 43.18 -13.38 10.24
N GLN A 244 44.04 -12.48 9.76
CA GLN A 244 44.81 -12.68 8.53
C GLN A 244 45.75 -13.90 8.61
N MET A 245 46.33 -14.18 9.80
CA MET A 245 47.05 -15.43 10.04
C MET A 245 46.14 -16.64 9.83
N LEU A 246 44.93 -16.64 10.40
CA LEU A 246 43.96 -17.74 10.22
C LEU A 246 43.44 -17.83 8.78
N GLU A 247 43.38 -16.72 8.02
CA GLU A 247 43.06 -16.69 6.59
C GLU A 247 44.21 -17.23 5.71
N GLY A 248 45.44 -17.19 6.23
CA GLY A 248 46.66 -17.67 5.55
C GLY A 248 47.08 -19.10 5.89
N LEU A 249 46.41 -19.75 6.86
CA LEU A 249 46.68 -21.12 7.28
C LEU A 249 45.54 -22.07 6.87
N TYR A 250 45.88 -23.30 6.55
CA TYR A 250 44.95 -24.33 6.05
C TYR A 250 44.98 -25.59 6.91
N GLU A 251 43.90 -26.37 6.96
CA GLU A 251 43.80 -27.67 7.67
C GLU A 251 44.69 -28.74 7.01
N THR A 252 44.92 -28.60 5.70
CA THR A 252 45.74 -29.52 4.93
C THR A 252 46.78 -28.75 4.11
N PRO A 253 47.93 -29.35 3.79
CA PRO A 253 48.97 -28.69 3.01
C PRO A 253 48.63 -28.52 1.52
N THR A 254 47.41 -28.88 1.09
CA THR A 254 46.93 -28.72 -0.29
C THR A 254 46.35 -27.33 -0.58
N GLU A 255 46.38 -26.41 0.40
CA GLU A 255 45.99 -24.98 0.29
C GLU A 255 44.61 -24.75 -0.36
N GLU A 256 43.65 -25.63 -0.06
CA GLU A 256 42.27 -25.46 -0.53
C GLU A 256 41.57 -24.33 0.20
N GLU A 257 40.97 -23.38 -0.52
CA GLU A 257 40.28 -22.21 0.04
C GLU A 257 39.25 -22.54 1.14
N SER A 258 38.50 -23.64 0.98
CA SER A 258 37.51 -24.09 1.98
C SER A 258 38.12 -24.67 3.26
N SER A 259 39.41 -24.99 3.23
CA SER A 259 40.15 -25.58 4.35
C SER A 259 40.90 -24.54 5.18
N LYS A 260 40.69 -23.25 4.93
CA LYS A 260 41.28 -22.16 5.73
C LYS A 260 40.86 -22.30 7.19
N LEU A 261 41.83 -22.17 8.11
CA LEU A 261 41.61 -22.28 9.56
C LEU A 261 40.57 -21.28 10.06
N TYR A 262 40.50 -20.10 9.43
CA TYR A 262 39.45 -19.14 9.71
C TYR A 262 38.05 -19.75 9.53
N LEU A 263 37.79 -20.44 8.41
CA LEU A 263 36.49 -21.02 8.06
C LEU A 263 36.17 -22.28 8.87
N THR A 264 37.18 -23.10 9.18
CA THR A 264 36.97 -24.39 9.86
C THR A 264 36.95 -24.27 11.38
N VAL A 265 37.75 -23.36 11.95
CA VAL A 265 37.94 -23.28 13.41
C VAL A 265 37.31 -22.04 14.03
N PHE A 266 37.48 -20.86 13.43
CA PHE A 266 37.07 -19.60 14.05
C PHE A 266 35.65 -19.16 13.67
N GLU A 267 35.31 -19.16 12.38
CA GLU A 267 34.01 -18.73 11.87
C GLU A 267 32.83 -19.48 12.53
N PRO A 268 32.86 -20.82 12.72
CA PRO A 268 31.75 -21.51 13.39
C PRO A 268 31.52 -21.01 14.82
N ALA A 269 32.59 -20.75 15.58
CA ALA A 269 32.50 -20.24 16.94
C ALA A 269 32.08 -18.76 16.98
N LEU A 270 32.48 -17.96 16.00
CA LEU A 270 31.99 -16.58 15.81
C LEU A 270 30.48 -16.56 15.56
N LEU A 271 29.99 -17.44 14.68
CA LEU A 271 28.57 -17.53 14.35
C LEU A 271 27.76 -17.96 15.56
N GLU A 272 28.22 -18.99 16.30
CA GLU A 272 27.57 -19.44 17.54
C GLU A 272 27.51 -18.32 18.61
N ALA A 273 28.63 -17.65 18.87
CA ALA A 273 28.68 -16.54 19.83
C ALA A 273 27.81 -15.35 19.40
N SER A 274 27.73 -15.06 18.10
CA SER A 274 26.90 -13.98 17.54
C SER A 274 25.41 -14.32 17.63
N GLN A 275 25.04 -15.57 17.37
CA GLN A 275 23.68 -16.06 17.56
C GLN A 275 23.22 -15.88 19.01
N GLN A 276 24.01 -16.35 19.98
CA GLN A 276 23.69 -16.24 21.40
C GLN A 276 23.56 -14.77 21.84
N PHE A 277 24.46 -13.91 21.36
CA PHE A 277 24.41 -12.47 21.64
C PHE A 277 23.12 -11.83 21.12
N TYR A 278 22.75 -12.06 19.85
CA TYR A 278 21.57 -11.42 19.27
C TYR A 278 20.25 -11.94 19.81
N GLN A 279 20.19 -13.21 20.23
CA GLN A 279 19.04 -13.74 20.97
C GLN A 279 18.86 -13.02 22.31
N ALA A 280 19.93 -12.89 23.09
CA ALA A 280 19.88 -12.20 24.38
C ALA A 280 19.58 -10.70 24.24
N GLU A 281 20.18 -10.04 23.25
CA GLU A 281 19.97 -8.62 22.99
C GLU A 281 18.54 -8.34 22.51
N GLY A 282 17.96 -9.19 21.66
CA GLY A 282 16.57 -9.09 21.24
C GLY A 282 15.61 -9.11 22.42
N GLN A 283 15.76 -10.08 23.32
CA GLN A 283 14.95 -10.17 24.55
C GLN A 283 15.13 -8.96 25.47
N ARG A 284 16.38 -8.49 25.65
CA ARG A 284 16.67 -7.30 26.46
C ARG A 284 16.01 -6.05 25.90
N LEU A 285 16.04 -5.86 24.58
CA LEU A 285 15.42 -4.70 23.93
C LEU A 285 13.89 -4.76 24.00
N LEU A 286 13.30 -5.95 23.90
CA LEU A 286 11.86 -6.13 24.12
C LEU A 286 11.45 -5.77 25.56
N GLN A 287 12.26 -6.14 26.56
CA GLN A 287 12.01 -5.76 27.97
C GLN A 287 12.04 -4.25 28.21
N ILE A 288 12.80 -3.49 27.42
CA ILE A 288 12.80 -2.01 27.48
C ILE A 288 11.44 -1.45 27.03
N GLY A 289 10.74 -2.15 26.12
CA GLY A 289 9.37 -1.80 25.71
C GLY A 289 9.25 -0.58 24.79
N ASP A 290 10.33 -0.14 24.16
CA ASP A 290 10.34 0.99 23.23
C ASP A 290 10.69 0.54 21.81
N ALA A 291 9.68 0.56 20.92
CA ALA A 291 9.84 0.19 19.52
C ALA A 291 10.82 1.10 18.77
N THR A 292 10.87 2.40 19.10
CA THR A 292 11.78 3.35 18.42
C THR A 292 13.22 3.08 18.82
N ALA A 293 13.46 2.87 20.12
CA ALA A 293 14.78 2.49 20.62
C ALA A 293 15.24 1.15 20.03
N PHE A 294 14.35 0.15 19.98
CA PHE A 294 14.62 -1.13 19.33
C PHE A 294 15.08 -0.94 17.89
N CYS A 295 14.31 -0.20 17.08
CA CYS A 295 14.61 -0.05 15.66
C CYS A 295 15.93 0.69 15.42
N ARG A 296 16.20 1.72 16.23
CA ARG A 296 17.46 2.48 16.18
C ARG A 296 18.65 1.59 16.51
N ILE A 297 18.57 0.81 17.59
CA ILE A 297 19.66 -0.09 18.02
C ILE A 297 19.85 -1.20 16.99
N ALA A 298 18.80 -1.83 16.50
CA ALA A 298 18.91 -2.87 15.47
C ALA A 298 19.59 -2.34 14.20
N THR A 299 19.21 -1.15 13.72
CA THR A 299 19.84 -0.50 12.57
C THR A 299 21.32 -0.19 12.82
N GLN A 300 21.64 0.30 14.02
CA GLN A 300 23.02 0.54 14.43
C GLN A 300 23.84 -0.76 14.46
N ARG A 301 23.29 -1.87 14.99
CA ARG A 301 23.97 -3.17 15.04
C ARG A 301 24.28 -3.71 13.65
N VAL A 302 23.40 -3.53 12.67
CA VAL A 302 23.67 -3.90 11.27
C VAL A 302 24.90 -3.16 10.75
N ALA A 303 24.98 -1.84 10.95
CA ALA A 303 26.13 -1.05 10.51
C ALA A 303 27.43 -1.44 11.23
N GLU A 304 27.36 -1.68 12.55
CA GLU A 304 28.50 -2.11 13.36
C GLU A 304 29.06 -3.47 12.91
N GLU A 305 28.21 -4.45 12.59
CA GLU A 305 28.68 -5.77 12.10
C GLU A 305 29.29 -5.70 10.71
N GLN A 306 28.73 -4.87 9.82
CA GLN A 306 29.32 -4.64 8.49
C GLN A 306 30.70 -4.02 8.62
N GLU A 307 30.85 -2.99 9.46
CA GLU A 307 32.13 -2.36 9.74
C GLU A 307 33.13 -3.36 10.34
N ARG A 308 32.69 -4.18 11.30
CA ARG A 308 33.52 -5.21 11.95
C ARG A 308 34.00 -6.27 10.96
N CYS A 309 33.13 -6.77 10.10
CA CYS A 309 33.51 -7.76 9.08
C CYS A 309 34.47 -7.18 8.04
N ARG A 310 34.35 -5.88 7.76
CA ARG A 310 35.20 -5.19 6.79
C ARG A 310 36.61 -4.85 7.32
N TYR A 311 36.73 -4.41 8.57
CA TYR A 311 37.99 -3.88 9.09
C TYR A 311 38.67 -4.76 10.14
N THR A 312 37.94 -5.67 10.79
CA THR A 312 38.46 -6.46 11.91
C THR A 312 38.44 -7.96 11.62
N LEU A 313 37.37 -8.48 11.01
CA LEU A 313 37.20 -9.90 10.68
C LEU A 313 37.40 -10.14 9.17
N ALA A 314 36.97 -11.30 8.68
CA ALA A 314 36.98 -11.62 7.25
C ALA A 314 35.65 -11.22 6.60
N VAL A 315 35.71 -10.66 5.39
CA VAL A 315 34.52 -10.19 4.64
C VAL A 315 33.58 -11.35 4.28
N VAL A 316 34.10 -12.57 4.15
CA VAL A 316 33.31 -13.78 3.85
C VAL A 316 32.27 -14.11 4.94
N SER A 317 32.49 -13.63 6.17
CA SER A 317 31.58 -13.84 7.30
C SER A 317 30.43 -12.83 7.33
N GLU A 318 30.56 -11.68 6.67
CA GLU A 318 29.55 -10.62 6.66
C GLU A 318 28.14 -11.12 6.33
N PRO A 319 27.89 -11.82 5.20
CA PRO A 319 26.53 -12.27 4.87
C PRO A 319 25.96 -13.23 5.92
N LYS A 320 26.78 -14.11 6.51
CA LYS A 320 26.34 -15.09 7.52
C LYS A 320 26.01 -14.42 8.86
N VAL A 321 26.82 -13.47 9.29
CA VAL A 321 26.59 -12.71 10.53
C VAL A 321 25.34 -11.83 10.40
N LEU A 322 25.16 -11.18 9.25
CA LEU A 322 23.95 -10.39 8.98
C LEU A 322 22.69 -11.25 8.91
N GLU A 323 22.76 -12.45 8.33
CA GLU A 323 21.64 -13.40 8.33
C GLU A 323 21.26 -13.81 9.76
N LEU A 324 22.24 -14.08 10.64
CA LEU A 324 21.97 -14.38 12.06
C LEU A 324 21.34 -13.19 12.81
N LEU A 325 21.82 -11.96 12.54
CA LEU A 325 21.23 -10.75 13.10
C LEU A 325 19.78 -10.60 12.61
N ASP A 326 19.55 -10.72 11.30
CA ASP A 326 18.23 -10.61 10.70
C ASP A 326 17.28 -11.69 11.26
N GLU A 327 17.74 -12.92 11.52
CA GLU A 327 16.93 -14.00 12.09
C GLU A 327 16.62 -13.80 13.58
N HIS A 328 17.66 -13.59 14.40
CA HIS A 328 17.54 -13.65 15.86
C HIS A 328 17.24 -12.31 16.51
N LEU A 329 17.73 -11.19 15.96
CA LEU A 329 17.41 -9.86 16.45
C LEU A 329 16.13 -9.34 15.81
N ILE A 330 15.99 -9.41 14.49
CA ILE A 330 14.86 -8.76 13.79
C ILE A 330 13.67 -9.71 13.65
N ARG A 331 13.77 -10.81 12.89
CA ARG A 331 12.63 -11.67 12.54
C ARG A 331 11.92 -12.22 13.77
N SER A 332 12.66 -12.67 14.77
CA SER A 332 12.11 -13.26 15.99
C SER A 332 11.33 -12.26 16.86
N ASN A 333 11.61 -10.95 16.74
CA ASN A 333 11.08 -9.92 17.65
C ASN A 333 10.21 -8.85 16.94
N ILE A 334 10.30 -8.71 15.60
CA ILE A 334 9.68 -7.60 14.86
C ILE A 334 8.15 -7.60 14.97
N GLU A 335 7.52 -8.76 15.07
CA GLU A 335 6.06 -8.84 15.25
C GLU A 335 5.62 -8.26 16.59
N GLU A 336 6.35 -8.55 17.67
CA GLU A 336 6.08 -7.98 18.99
C GLU A 336 6.37 -6.48 19.02
N VAL A 337 7.50 -6.04 18.44
CA VAL A 337 7.88 -4.62 18.34
C VAL A 337 6.82 -3.79 17.62
N VAL A 338 6.27 -4.32 16.52
CA VAL A 338 5.22 -3.64 15.76
C VAL A 338 3.91 -3.52 16.57
N ASN A 339 3.65 -4.48 17.46
CA ASN A 339 2.45 -4.54 18.31
C ASN A 339 2.61 -3.95 19.72
N LEU A 340 3.80 -3.44 20.08
CA LEU A 340 4.05 -2.87 21.41
C LEU A 340 3.01 -1.80 21.79
N GLU A 341 2.45 -1.92 22.99
CA GLU A 341 1.46 -0.97 23.51
C GLU A 341 2.13 0.37 23.80
N GLY A 342 1.56 1.47 23.30
CA GLY A 342 2.03 2.83 23.57
C GLY A 342 3.25 3.29 22.76
N THR A 343 4.09 2.41 22.22
CA THR A 343 5.26 2.80 21.40
C THR A 343 5.29 2.16 20.01
N GLY A 344 4.52 1.10 19.77
CA GLY A 344 4.49 0.37 18.49
C GLY A 344 3.86 1.14 17.33
N VAL A 345 3.71 0.47 16.19
CA VAL A 345 3.29 1.10 14.91
C VAL A 345 1.95 1.82 15.04
N ARG A 346 1.03 1.32 15.86
CA ARG A 346 -0.24 1.99 16.13
C ARG A 346 -0.03 3.41 16.67
N HIS A 347 0.80 3.55 17.69
CA HIS A 347 1.10 4.85 18.31
C HIS A 347 1.82 5.77 17.31
N MET A 348 2.77 5.22 16.55
CA MET A 348 3.49 5.97 15.52
C MET A 348 2.55 6.51 14.42
N LEU A 349 1.55 5.73 14.00
CA LEU A 349 0.52 6.16 13.06
C LEU A 349 -0.40 7.23 13.66
N ASP A 350 -0.76 7.12 14.93
CA ASP A 350 -1.66 8.07 15.58
C ASP A 350 -1.01 9.45 15.78
N HIS A 351 0.30 9.49 16.04
CA HIS A 351 1.07 10.72 16.31
C HIS A 351 1.95 11.17 15.12
N ASP A 352 1.72 10.61 13.93
CA ASP A 352 2.43 10.97 12.69
C ASP A 352 3.98 10.89 12.79
N GLN A 353 4.49 9.89 13.51
CA GLN A 353 5.94 9.65 13.69
C GLN A 353 6.55 8.97 12.46
N LEU A 354 6.77 9.74 11.39
CA LEU A 354 7.24 9.23 10.09
C LEU A 354 8.61 8.53 10.16
N GLU A 355 9.58 9.07 10.90
CA GLU A 355 10.92 8.47 11.03
C GLU A 355 10.85 7.10 11.71
N GLY A 356 10.02 6.97 12.76
CA GLY A 356 9.79 5.68 13.42
C GLY A 356 9.20 4.65 12.46
N LEU A 357 8.18 5.04 11.70
CA LEU A 357 7.54 4.20 10.68
C LEU A 357 8.52 3.78 9.58
N GLN A 358 9.40 4.69 9.15
CA GLN A 358 10.43 4.40 8.15
C GLN A 358 11.43 3.36 8.68
N ASN A 359 11.89 3.50 9.92
CA ASN A 359 12.83 2.55 10.52
C ASN A 359 12.21 1.15 10.65
N VAL A 360 10.96 1.08 11.13
CA VAL A 360 10.21 -0.19 11.20
C VAL A 360 10.05 -0.81 9.80
N TYR A 361 9.72 -0.01 8.80
CA TYR A 361 9.59 -0.46 7.40
C TYR A 361 10.91 -1.03 6.87
N MET A 362 12.02 -0.33 7.08
CA MET A 362 13.34 -0.77 6.62
C MET A 362 13.76 -2.08 7.27
N LEU A 363 13.55 -2.25 8.58
CA LEU A 363 13.86 -3.50 9.28
C LEU A 363 12.96 -4.65 8.83
N ASN A 364 11.66 -4.41 8.68
CA ASN A 364 10.73 -5.45 8.22
C ASN A 364 11.06 -5.89 6.79
N ALA A 365 11.44 -4.95 5.90
CA ALA A 365 11.82 -5.24 4.52
C ALA A 365 13.07 -6.14 4.39
N ARG A 366 13.94 -6.18 5.42
CA ARG A 366 15.10 -7.09 5.46
C ARG A 366 14.68 -8.53 5.66
N VAL A 367 13.70 -8.77 6.53
CA VAL A 367 13.32 -10.12 6.97
C VAL A 367 12.13 -10.71 6.23
N ASP A 368 11.22 -9.88 5.74
CA ASP A 368 10.02 -10.27 5.01
C ASP A 368 9.76 -9.35 3.81
N LYS A 369 9.84 -9.92 2.61
CA LYS A 369 9.54 -9.21 1.35
C LYS A 369 8.09 -8.68 1.33
N LYS A 370 7.15 -9.41 1.91
CA LYS A 370 5.72 -9.06 1.98
C LYS A 370 5.38 -8.14 3.15
N LYS A 371 6.29 -7.97 4.12
CA LYS A 371 6.15 -7.10 5.28
C LYS A 371 4.85 -7.35 6.07
N GLN A 372 4.45 -8.62 6.18
CA GLN A 372 3.11 -9.02 6.63
C GLN A 372 2.77 -8.45 8.01
N ALA A 373 3.70 -8.52 8.97
CA ALA A 373 3.48 -7.99 10.31
C ALA A 373 3.13 -6.49 10.30
N LEU A 374 3.89 -5.68 9.56
CA LEU A 374 3.64 -4.24 9.41
C LEU A 374 2.33 -3.97 8.68
N THR A 375 2.11 -4.64 7.54
CA THR A 375 0.90 -4.48 6.74
C THR A 375 -0.37 -4.83 7.51
N ASN A 376 -0.36 -5.89 8.31
CA ASN A 376 -1.49 -6.30 9.13
C ASN A 376 -1.87 -5.24 10.18
N VAL A 377 -0.89 -4.64 10.86
CA VAL A 377 -1.14 -3.61 11.87
C VAL A 377 -1.63 -2.31 11.23
N ILE A 378 -1.06 -1.90 10.10
CA ILE A 378 -1.54 -0.74 9.32
C ILE A 378 -3.00 -0.95 8.90
N ASN A 379 -3.31 -2.10 8.29
CA ASN A 379 -4.67 -2.42 7.86
C ASN A 379 -5.67 -2.38 9.02
N LYS A 380 -5.30 -3.01 10.15
CA LYS A 380 -6.13 -3.04 11.35
C LYS A 380 -6.41 -1.63 11.84
N ARG A 381 -5.38 -0.77 11.93
CA ARG A 381 -5.57 0.62 12.39
C ARG A 381 -6.39 1.47 11.42
N ILE A 382 -6.17 1.35 10.11
CA ILE A 382 -7.00 2.04 9.09
C ILE A 382 -8.47 1.67 9.24
N VAL A 383 -8.77 0.37 9.37
CA VAL A 383 -10.15 -0.11 9.52
C VAL A 383 -10.77 0.38 10.84
N GLU A 384 -10.01 0.44 11.93
CA GLU A 384 -10.48 0.99 13.20
C GLU A 384 -10.79 2.49 13.11
N MET A 385 -9.88 3.31 12.57
CA MET A 385 -10.11 4.74 12.34
C MET A 385 -11.31 4.97 11.42
N GLY A 386 -11.44 4.14 10.36
CA GLY A 386 -12.61 4.17 9.48
C GLY A 386 -13.92 3.82 10.17
N LYS A 387 -13.90 2.86 11.11
CA LYS A 387 -15.07 2.53 11.95
C LYS A 387 -15.41 3.68 12.91
N GLU A 388 -14.43 4.36 13.49
CA GLU A 388 -14.64 5.55 14.32
C GLU A 388 -15.34 6.66 13.53
N ILE A 389 -14.93 6.90 12.27
CA ILE A 389 -15.59 7.85 11.35
C ILE A 389 -17.04 7.40 11.04
N ASN A 390 -17.24 6.12 10.71
CA ASN A 390 -18.56 5.57 10.44
C ASN A 390 -19.50 5.75 11.65
N ASN A 391 -19.05 5.40 12.85
CA ASN A 391 -19.84 5.52 14.08
C ASN A 391 -20.17 6.99 14.40
N SER A 392 -19.21 7.89 14.24
CA SER A 392 -19.41 9.33 14.45
C SER A 392 -20.50 9.90 13.54
N SER A 393 -20.53 9.45 12.28
CA SER A 393 -21.55 9.86 11.31
C SER A 393 -22.98 9.36 11.64
N ILE A 394 -23.11 8.25 12.39
CA ILE A 394 -24.38 7.64 12.79
C ILE A 394 -24.93 8.29 14.08
N LEU A 395 -24.05 8.65 15.02
CA LEU A 395 -24.44 9.22 16.31
C LEU A 395 -24.90 10.68 16.21
N LEU A 396 -24.32 11.47 15.30
CA LEU A 396 -24.67 12.88 15.08
C LEU A 396 -26.17 13.11 14.77
N PRO A 397 -26.82 12.31 13.89
CA PRO A 397 -28.27 12.38 13.69
C PRO A 397 -29.13 11.92 14.88
N GLN A 398 -28.65 10.99 15.72
CA GLN A 398 -29.44 10.40 16.83
C GLN A 398 -29.52 11.32 18.05
N ALA A 399 -28.42 12.00 18.41
CA ALA A 399 -28.38 12.90 19.56
C ALA A 399 -29.34 14.11 19.42
N ALA A 400 -29.55 14.59 18.19
CA ALA A 400 -30.47 15.70 17.92
C ALA A 400 -31.95 15.26 17.84
N ALA A 401 -32.22 13.99 17.55
CA ALA A 401 -33.58 13.44 17.56
C ALA A 401 -34.09 13.16 18.99
N ALA A 402 -33.19 13.04 19.97
CA ALA A 402 -33.50 12.77 21.37
C ALA A 402 -33.74 14.04 22.21
N ALA A 403 -33.58 15.25 21.66
CA ALA A 403 -33.92 16.48 22.36
C ALA A 403 -35.46 16.65 22.40
N PRO A 404 -36.10 16.66 23.60
CA PRO A 404 -37.52 16.95 23.69
C PRO A 404 -37.77 18.39 23.24
N SER A 405 -38.78 18.60 22.39
CA SER A 405 -39.29 19.92 22.09
C SER A 405 -39.91 20.53 23.36
N SER A 406 -39.10 21.14 24.22
CA SER A 406 -39.59 21.93 25.34
C SER A 406 -40.13 23.25 24.81
N GLY A 407 -41.46 23.36 24.77
CA GLY A 407 -42.13 24.64 24.64
C GLY A 407 -41.78 25.53 25.82
N LYS A 408 -41.43 26.79 25.55
CA LYS A 408 -41.52 27.88 26.51
C LYS A 408 -41.96 29.14 25.79
N ASP A 409 -43.16 29.55 26.13
CA ASP A 409 -43.65 30.93 26.02
C ASP A 409 -42.70 31.88 26.77
N GLY A 410 -42.46 33.04 26.20
CA GLY A 410 -41.61 34.08 26.77
C GLY A 410 -41.60 35.32 25.89
N ASP A 411 -42.55 36.20 26.17
CA ASP A 411 -42.67 37.58 25.67
C ASP A 411 -41.41 38.40 26.00
N GLY A 412 -41.01 39.30 25.10
CA GLY A 412 -39.77 40.06 25.25
C GLY A 412 -39.31 40.81 23.99
N ASP A 413 -39.78 42.04 23.88
CA ASP A 413 -39.50 43.07 22.88
C ASP A 413 -37.99 43.41 22.69
N LYS A 414 -37.52 43.44 21.44
CA LYS A 414 -36.45 44.34 20.94
C LYS A 414 -36.26 44.28 19.40
N LYS A 415 -36.69 45.35 18.72
CA LYS A 415 -36.18 45.91 17.45
C LYS A 415 -34.65 46.10 17.54
N THR A 416 -33.78 46.08 16.52
CA THR A 416 -33.82 46.00 15.05
C THR A 416 -32.35 45.89 14.62
N GLU A 417 -31.99 45.00 13.68
CA GLU A 417 -30.96 45.31 12.67
C GLU A 417 -31.10 44.37 11.45
N LYS A 418 -31.04 44.97 10.27
CA LYS A 418 -31.36 44.37 8.96
C LYS A 418 -30.12 43.76 8.31
N GLY A 419 -30.33 42.65 7.60
CA GLY A 419 -29.71 42.45 6.28
C GLY A 419 -28.52 41.50 6.20
N LYS A 420 -28.77 40.18 6.24
CA LYS A 420 -28.03 39.16 5.48
C LYS A 420 -28.95 37.97 5.25
N ASP A 421 -28.95 37.45 4.02
CA ASP A 421 -29.74 36.29 3.59
C ASP A 421 -29.62 35.13 4.60
N LYS A 422 -30.67 34.91 5.40
CA LYS A 422 -30.79 33.71 6.22
C LYS A 422 -31.11 32.55 5.28
N GLU A 423 -30.07 31.88 4.80
CA GLU A 423 -30.17 30.61 4.10
C GLU A 423 -31.03 29.63 4.89
N ARG A 424 -31.83 28.83 4.18
CA ARG A 424 -32.66 27.78 4.79
C ARG A 424 -31.76 26.82 5.58
N PRO A 425 -32.14 26.37 6.78
CA PRO A 425 -31.34 25.42 7.56
C PRO A 425 -31.11 24.14 6.74
N GLN A 426 -29.84 23.80 6.54
CA GLN A 426 -29.40 22.63 5.79
C GLN A 426 -29.83 21.36 6.53
N ASN A 427 -30.22 20.32 5.78
CA ASN A 427 -30.68 19.06 6.36
C ASN A 427 -29.51 18.40 7.13
N GLN A 428 -29.69 18.11 8.42
CA GLN A 428 -28.64 17.57 9.28
C GLN A 428 -28.01 16.28 8.74
N GLN A 429 -28.80 15.42 8.06
CA GLN A 429 -28.27 14.21 7.43
C GLN A 429 -27.35 14.50 6.24
N THR A 430 -27.61 15.57 5.48
CA THR A 430 -26.73 16.03 4.39
C THR A 430 -25.42 16.56 4.96
N VAL A 431 -25.47 17.30 6.07
CA VAL A 431 -24.26 17.78 6.76
C VAL A 431 -23.44 16.61 7.29
N SER A 432 -24.07 15.60 7.90
CA SER A 432 -23.40 14.37 8.33
C SER A 432 -22.77 13.60 7.16
N ALA A 433 -23.44 13.53 6.01
CA ALA A 433 -22.92 12.89 4.82
C ALA A 433 -21.67 13.59 4.27
N ILE A 434 -21.69 14.92 4.19
CA ILE A 434 -20.55 15.72 3.71
C ILE A 434 -19.36 15.54 4.66
N ARG A 435 -19.58 15.71 5.98
CA ARG A 435 -18.54 15.50 6.98
C ARG A 435 -17.94 14.09 6.91
N TRP A 436 -18.78 13.07 6.72
CA TRP A 436 -18.30 11.69 6.58
C TRP A 436 -17.39 11.52 5.37
N VAL A 437 -17.71 12.13 4.22
CA VAL A 437 -16.82 12.11 3.05
C VAL A 437 -15.52 12.86 3.35
N ASP A 438 -15.60 14.07 3.92
CA ASP A 438 -14.42 14.89 4.23
C ASP A 438 -13.48 14.21 5.23
N ASP A 439 -14.01 13.57 6.28
CA ASP A 439 -13.22 12.84 7.28
C ASP A 439 -12.48 11.65 6.64
N ILE A 440 -13.09 10.96 5.66
CA ILE A 440 -12.43 9.87 4.92
C ILE A 440 -11.37 10.40 3.96
N LEU A 441 -11.62 11.53 3.28
CA LEU A 441 -10.63 12.18 2.43
C LEU A 441 -9.41 12.64 3.25
N ALA A 442 -9.62 13.18 4.45
CA ALA A 442 -8.55 13.54 5.37
C ALA A 442 -7.74 12.31 5.80
N LEU A 443 -8.42 11.21 6.14
CA LEU A 443 -7.76 9.93 6.47
C LEU A 443 -6.93 9.41 5.28
N LYS A 444 -7.46 9.50 4.06
CA LYS A 444 -6.76 9.08 2.84
C LYS A 444 -5.49 9.90 2.63
N THR A 445 -5.57 11.22 2.73
CA THR A 445 -4.42 12.12 2.61
C THR A 445 -3.34 11.79 3.65
N LYS A 446 -3.73 11.50 4.90
CA LYS A 446 -2.80 11.07 5.95
C LYS A 446 -2.04 9.80 5.56
N PHE A 447 -2.75 8.74 5.17
CA PHE A 447 -2.11 7.47 4.83
C PHE A 447 -1.34 7.49 3.51
N ASP A 448 -1.73 8.35 2.56
CA ASP A 448 -0.92 8.61 1.35
C ASP A 448 0.40 9.28 1.70
N GLY A 449 0.37 10.28 2.60
CA GLY A 449 1.58 10.93 3.09
C GLY A 449 2.51 9.97 3.84
N VAL A 450 1.97 9.06 4.65
CA VAL A 450 2.75 8.00 5.31
C VAL A 450 3.34 7.04 4.27
N TRP A 451 2.55 6.60 3.29
CA TRP A 451 2.99 5.70 2.24
C TRP A 451 4.14 6.27 1.40
N GLU A 452 4.03 7.54 0.99
CA GLU A 452 5.05 8.23 0.20
C GLU A 452 6.33 8.47 1.01
N LYS A 453 6.20 8.99 2.25
CA LYS A 453 7.34 9.46 3.04
C LYS A 453 8.03 8.37 3.86
N ALA A 454 7.28 7.42 4.42
CA ALA A 454 7.84 6.41 5.32
C ALA A 454 8.03 5.03 4.65
N PHE A 455 7.21 4.68 3.65
CA PHE A 455 7.20 3.34 3.07
C PHE A 455 7.79 3.25 1.65
N GLY A 456 8.46 4.31 1.19
CA GLY A 456 9.16 4.31 -0.10
C GLY A 456 8.25 4.02 -1.31
N SER A 457 6.97 4.38 -1.22
CA SER A 457 5.96 4.12 -2.25
C SER A 457 5.78 2.64 -2.60
N ASP A 458 5.90 1.74 -1.62
CA ASP A 458 5.70 0.29 -1.78
C ASP A 458 4.30 -0.04 -2.30
N GLN A 459 4.23 -0.76 -3.42
CA GLN A 459 2.99 -1.12 -4.12
C GLN A 459 2.13 -2.15 -3.37
N GLY A 460 2.77 -3.06 -2.62
CA GLY A 460 2.08 -4.04 -1.81
C GLY A 460 1.33 -3.36 -0.65
N ILE A 461 2.00 -2.42 0.01
CA ILE A 461 1.37 -1.59 1.06
C ILE A 461 0.28 -0.70 0.47
N GLN A 462 0.50 -0.06 -0.69
CA GLN A 462 -0.52 0.76 -1.35
C GLN A 462 -1.82 -0.04 -1.63
N SER A 463 -1.66 -1.23 -2.19
CA SER A 463 -2.79 -2.14 -2.48
C SER A 463 -3.53 -2.54 -1.20
N SER A 464 -2.79 -2.79 -0.12
CA SER A 464 -3.33 -3.15 1.18
C SER A 464 -4.08 -2.00 1.86
N ILE A 465 -3.55 -0.78 1.78
CA ILE A 465 -4.22 0.45 2.21
C ILE A 465 -5.54 0.59 1.44
N GLY A 466 -5.49 0.50 0.10
CA GLY A 466 -6.69 0.58 -0.74
C GLY A 466 -7.75 -0.48 -0.39
N ALA A 467 -7.34 -1.71 -0.11
CA ALA A 467 -8.24 -2.77 0.35
C ALA A 467 -8.87 -2.44 1.71
N SER A 468 -8.10 -1.87 2.64
CA SER A 468 -8.59 -1.43 3.96
C SER A 468 -9.60 -0.29 3.84
N PHE A 469 -9.35 0.69 2.97
CA PHE A 469 -10.31 1.77 2.65
C PHE A 469 -11.61 1.20 2.08
N SER A 470 -11.52 0.32 1.09
CA SER A 470 -12.70 -0.36 0.57
C SER A 470 -13.44 -1.15 1.66
N ASN A 471 -12.73 -1.81 2.57
CA ASN A 471 -13.36 -2.60 3.62
C ASN A 471 -14.25 -1.73 4.53
N PHE A 472 -13.69 -0.72 5.21
CA PHE A 472 -14.48 0.05 6.18
C PHE A 472 -15.53 0.96 5.52
N ILE A 473 -15.30 1.47 4.30
CA ILE A 473 -16.29 2.28 3.57
C ILE A 473 -17.56 1.46 3.33
N ASN A 474 -17.41 0.19 2.94
CA ASN A 474 -18.53 -0.70 2.68
C ASN A 474 -19.12 -1.34 3.95
N MET A 475 -18.53 -1.12 5.14
CA MET A 475 -19.20 -1.45 6.42
C MET A 475 -20.33 -0.47 6.72
N ASN A 476 -20.30 0.73 6.15
CA ASN A 476 -21.39 1.70 6.27
C ASN A 476 -22.43 1.46 5.17
N SER A 477 -23.62 0.98 5.56
CA SER A 477 -24.74 0.76 4.64
C SER A 477 -25.22 2.04 3.94
N ARG A 478 -24.87 3.22 4.48
CA ARG A 478 -25.25 4.53 3.93
C ARG A 478 -24.18 5.16 3.04
N SER A 479 -23.04 4.49 2.82
CA SER A 479 -21.93 5.03 2.02
C SER A 479 -22.36 5.52 0.63
N SER A 480 -23.14 4.73 -0.11
CA SER A 480 -23.69 5.11 -1.43
C SER A 480 -24.64 6.30 -1.37
N GLU A 481 -25.50 6.38 -0.35
CA GLU A 481 -26.40 7.53 -0.15
C GLU A 481 -25.60 8.80 0.20
N TYR A 482 -24.63 8.68 1.10
CA TYR A 482 -23.80 9.80 1.56
C TYR A 482 -22.95 10.38 0.43
N LEU A 483 -22.33 9.53 -0.38
CA LEU A 483 -21.59 9.99 -1.55
C LEU A 483 -22.50 10.71 -2.56
N SER A 484 -23.72 10.20 -2.78
CA SER A 484 -24.67 10.87 -3.66
C SER A 484 -25.11 12.24 -3.11
N LEU A 485 -25.30 12.37 -1.80
CA LEU A 485 -25.64 13.64 -1.14
C LEU A 485 -24.48 14.63 -1.19
N PHE A 486 -23.24 14.16 -1.05
CA PHE A 486 -22.04 14.97 -1.21
C PHE A 486 -21.98 15.60 -2.60
N PHE A 487 -22.18 14.82 -3.67
CA PHE A 487 -22.24 15.38 -5.02
C PHE A 487 -23.41 16.35 -5.20
N ASP A 488 -24.58 16.01 -4.67
CA ASP A 488 -25.78 16.82 -4.81
C ASP A 488 -25.64 18.22 -4.20
N GLU A 489 -25.07 18.33 -3.00
CA GLU A 489 -24.86 19.63 -2.36
C GLU A 489 -23.74 20.43 -3.05
N ASN A 490 -22.63 19.77 -3.40
CA ASN A 490 -21.51 20.44 -4.06
C ASN A 490 -21.88 20.99 -5.44
N LEU A 491 -22.65 20.24 -6.24
CA LEU A 491 -23.10 20.67 -7.57
C LEU A 491 -24.26 21.67 -7.54
N LYS A 492 -24.95 21.85 -6.39
CA LYS A 492 -25.97 22.91 -6.19
C LYS A 492 -25.38 24.23 -5.72
N LYS A 493 -24.41 24.16 -4.79
CA LYS A 493 -23.89 25.32 -4.08
C LYS A 493 -22.39 25.28 -3.84
N GLY A 494 -21.81 24.11 -3.56
CA GLY A 494 -20.40 24.00 -3.14
C GLY A 494 -19.37 24.41 -4.19
N ILE A 495 -19.73 24.48 -5.48
CA ILE A 495 -18.86 24.99 -6.55
C ILE A 495 -19.01 26.51 -6.80
N LYS A 496 -19.96 27.20 -6.15
CA LYS A 496 -20.16 28.63 -6.36
C LYS A 496 -18.99 29.43 -5.81
N GLY A 497 -18.33 30.19 -6.68
CA GLY A 497 -17.18 31.01 -6.31
C GLY A 497 -15.84 30.26 -6.25
N LYS A 498 -15.81 28.98 -6.66
CA LYS A 498 -14.58 28.20 -6.81
C LYS A 498 -14.00 28.34 -8.22
N THR A 499 -12.69 28.15 -8.34
CA THR A 499 -12.00 28.09 -9.64
C THR A 499 -12.26 26.73 -10.32
N GLU A 500 -12.07 26.66 -11.65
CA GLU A 500 -12.23 25.39 -12.40
C GLU A 500 -11.33 24.28 -11.85
N ASN A 501 -10.09 24.60 -11.45
CA ASN A 501 -9.15 23.64 -10.86
C ASN A 501 -9.65 23.12 -9.50
N GLU A 502 -10.19 23.99 -8.64
CA GLU A 502 -10.75 23.56 -7.35
C GLU A 502 -12.00 22.68 -7.53
N VAL A 503 -12.79 22.96 -8.56
CA VAL A 503 -13.92 22.10 -8.94
C VAL A 503 -13.41 20.74 -9.40
N ASP A 504 -12.40 20.70 -10.27
CA ASP A 504 -11.82 19.45 -10.77
C ASP A 504 -11.29 18.56 -9.63
N ILE A 505 -10.53 19.13 -8.69
CA ILE A 505 -10.03 18.43 -7.49
C ILE A 505 -11.20 17.89 -6.64
N LEU A 506 -12.27 18.67 -6.47
CA LEU A 506 -13.45 18.23 -5.71
C LEU A 506 -14.13 17.04 -6.37
N LEU A 507 -14.29 17.07 -7.70
CA LEU A 507 -14.88 15.97 -8.45
C LEU A 507 -14.00 14.72 -8.36
N ASP A 508 -12.67 14.86 -8.49
CA ASP A 508 -11.72 13.75 -8.36
C ASP A 508 -11.75 13.11 -6.97
N ASN A 509 -11.88 13.90 -5.90
CA ASN A 509 -12.05 13.37 -4.55
C ASN A 509 -13.32 12.52 -4.42
N GLY A 510 -14.44 12.99 -4.97
CA GLY A 510 -15.69 12.21 -4.98
C GLY A 510 -15.59 10.94 -5.82
N ILE A 511 -14.87 10.99 -6.94
CA ILE A 511 -14.63 9.84 -7.82
C ILE A 511 -13.72 8.81 -7.16
N MET A 512 -12.68 9.26 -6.45
CA MET A 512 -11.82 8.41 -5.64
C MET A 512 -12.63 7.64 -4.58
N MET A 513 -13.59 8.31 -3.94
CA MET A 513 -14.55 7.65 -3.03
C MET A 513 -15.43 6.63 -3.74
N LEU A 514 -15.94 6.94 -4.94
CA LEU A 514 -16.73 6.01 -5.75
C LEU A 514 -15.96 4.74 -6.10
N ARG A 515 -14.65 4.82 -6.30
CA ARG A 515 -13.79 3.66 -6.60
C ARG A 515 -13.80 2.63 -5.46
N TYR A 516 -13.90 3.07 -4.21
CA TYR A 516 -13.93 2.18 -3.05
C TYR A 516 -15.31 1.56 -2.76
N ILE A 517 -16.39 2.10 -3.32
CA ILE A 517 -17.74 1.57 -3.16
C ILE A 517 -17.92 0.30 -4.00
N LYS A 518 -18.41 -0.77 -3.36
CA LYS A 518 -18.70 -2.05 -4.02
C LYS A 518 -20.05 -2.02 -4.75
N ASP A 519 -21.10 -1.53 -4.09
CA ASP A 519 -22.46 -1.45 -4.62
C ASP A 519 -22.68 -0.14 -5.39
N LYS A 520 -22.10 -0.07 -6.60
CA LYS A 520 -22.17 1.10 -7.48
C LYS A 520 -23.58 1.33 -8.03
N ASP A 521 -24.34 0.27 -8.24
CA ASP A 521 -25.74 0.34 -8.68
C ASP A 521 -26.65 1.08 -7.68
N LEU A 522 -26.45 0.86 -6.38
CA LEU A 522 -27.17 1.58 -5.34
C LEU A 522 -26.81 3.08 -5.36
N PHE A 523 -25.52 3.40 -5.54
CA PHE A 523 -25.10 4.78 -5.75
C PHE A 523 -25.73 5.39 -7.02
N GLU A 524 -25.75 4.67 -8.14
CA GLU A 524 -26.39 5.10 -9.40
C GLU A 524 -27.84 5.53 -9.17
N THR A 525 -28.60 4.76 -8.39
CA THR A 525 -30.01 5.01 -8.08
C THR A 525 -30.19 6.30 -7.29
N TYR A 526 -29.40 6.52 -6.23
CA TYR A 526 -29.43 7.77 -5.47
C TYR A 526 -28.97 8.96 -6.33
N TYR A 527 -27.91 8.79 -7.11
CA TYR A 527 -27.37 9.84 -7.96
C TYR A 527 -28.36 10.27 -9.04
N LYS A 528 -28.98 9.33 -9.76
CA LYS A 528 -30.05 9.63 -10.75
C LYS A 528 -31.22 10.36 -10.11
N LYS A 529 -31.64 9.94 -8.91
CA LYS A 529 -32.71 10.60 -8.16
C LYS A 529 -32.37 12.06 -7.86
N HIS A 530 -31.15 12.34 -7.42
CA HIS A 530 -30.71 13.70 -7.11
C HIS A 530 -30.51 14.54 -8.38
N LEU A 531 -29.86 13.98 -9.40
CA LEU A 531 -29.64 14.63 -10.69
C LEU A 531 -30.96 15.02 -11.36
N SER A 532 -31.94 14.11 -11.42
CA SER A 532 -33.23 14.38 -12.07
C SER A 532 -33.92 15.62 -11.49
N ARG A 533 -33.82 15.81 -10.17
CA ARG A 533 -34.35 17.00 -9.49
C ARG A 533 -33.54 18.23 -9.79
N ARG A 534 -32.20 18.13 -9.85
CA ARG A 534 -31.35 19.28 -10.19
C ARG A 534 -31.62 19.78 -11.61
N LEU A 535 -31.78 18.87 -12.57
CA LEU A 535 -32.13 19.19 -13.96
C LEU A 535 -33.53 19.81 -14.05
N LEU A 536 -34.57 19.11 -13.60
CA LEU A 536 -35.96 19.55 -13.78
C LEU A 536 -36.32 20.79 -12.96
N MET A 537 -35.69 20.99 -11.79
CA MET A 537 -35.91 22.19 -10.97
C MET A 537 -34.90 23.32 -11.24
N LYS A 538 -34.03 23.16 -12.25
CA LYS A 538 -32.96 24.12 -12.62
C LYS A 538 -32.14 24.58 -11.41
N ARG A 539 -31.65 23.63 -10.61
CA ARG A 539 -30.89 23.87 -9.36
C ARG A 539 -29.38 23.59 -9.47
N SER A 540 -28.90 23.08 -10.59
CA SER A 540 -27.47 22.92 -10.83
C SER A 540 -26.76 24.27 -10.86
N ALA A 541 -25.58 24.36 -10.26
CA ALA A 541 -24.78 25.58 -10.26
C ALA A 541 -24.06 25.81 -11.59
N SER A 542 -23.63 24.73 -12.27
CA SER A 542 -23.05 24.77 -13.61
C SER A 542 -23.39 23.49 -14.37
N MET A 543 -23.83 23.63 -15.62
CA MET A 543 -24.10 22.48 -16.50
C MET A 543 -22.81 21.82 -16.99
N ASP A 544 -21.74 22.59 -17.13
CA ASP A 544 -20.43 22.08 -17.55
C ASP A 544 -19.81 21.20 -16.46
N ALA A 545 -19.92 21.61 -15.19
CA ALA A 545 -19.49 20.80 -14.05
C ALA A 545 -20.26 19.47 -13.96
N GLU A 546 -21.56 19.46 -14.27
CA GLU A 546 -22.33 18.21 -14.30
C GLU A 546 -21.88 17.30 -15.46
N ARG A 547 -21.58 17.85 -16.65
CA ARG A 547 -21.03 17.08 -17.78
C ARG A 547 -19.64 16.52 -17.45
N GLN A 548 -18.77 17.31 -16.83
CA GLN A 548 -17.45 16.89 -16.37
C GLN A 548 -17.55 15.73 -15.37
N MET A 549 -18.47 15.83 -14.40
CA MET A 549 -18.72 14.76 -13.43
C MET A 549 -19.12 13.45 -14.10
N ILE A 550 -20.01 13.49 -15.10
CA ILE A 550 -20.42 12.30 -15.86
C ILE A 550 -19.24 11.72 -16.64
N SER A 551 -18.42 12.57 -17.25
CA SER A 551 -17.21 12.13 -17.96
C SER A 551 -16.26 11.37 -17.04
N LYS A 552 -16.00 11.90 -15.83
CA LYS A 552 -15.16 11.22 -14.83
C LYS A 552 -15.77 9.91 -14.35
N MET A 553 -17.09 9.86 -14.09
CA MET A 553 -17.78 8.59 -13.75
C MET A 553 -17.66 7.55 -14.87
N LYS A 554 -17.75 7.98 -16.13
CA LYS A 554 -17.63 7.13 -17.31
C LYS A 554 -16.23 6.51 -17.43
N MET A 555 -15.19 7.30 -17.15
CA MET A 555 -13.80 6.80 -17.16
C MET A 555 -13.56 5.74 -16.10
N GLU A 556 -14.17 5.86 -14.93
CA GLU A 556 -13.91 4.98 -13.79
C GLU A 556 -14.82 3.74 -13.73
N VAL A 557 -16.10 3.90 -14.06
CA VAL A 557 -17.10 2.82 -13.94
C VAL A 557 -17.52 2.26 -15.31
N GLY A 558 -17.37 3.04 -16.39
CA GLY A 558 -17.63 2.63 -17.76
C GLY A 558 -18.96 3.12 -18.35
N ASN A 559 -19.09 2.96 -19.67
CA ASN A 559 -20.20 3.50 -20.47
C ASN A 559 -21.59 2.97 -20.08
N GLN A 560 -21.70 1.69 -19.71
CA GLN A 560 -23.00 1.10 -19.36
C GLN A 560 -23.59 1.74 -18.10
N PHE A 561 -22.74 2.18 -17.17
CA PHE A 561 -23.15 2.83 -15.94
C PHE A 561 -23.72 4.24 -16.21
N THR A 562 -23.06 5.01 -17.07
CA THR A 562 -23.45 6.40 -17.34
C THR A 562 -24.54 6.54 -18.40
N GLN A 563 -24.84 5.50 -19.19
CA GLN A 563 -25.78 5.58 -20.33
C GLN A 563 -27.12 6.24 -19.99
N ARG A 564 -27.75 5.84 -18.87
CA ARG A 564 -29.04 6.41 -18.44
C ARG A 564 -28.91 7.88 -18.06
N ILE A 565 -27.86 8.22 -17.33
CA ILE A 565 -27.55 9.59 -16.90
C ILE A 565 -27.25 10.50 -18.11
N GLU A 566 -26.46 10.03 -19.07
CA GLU A 566 -26.19 10.74 -20.33
C GLU A 566 -27.46 10.97 -21.15
N SER A 567 -28.36 9.98 -21.17
CA SER A 567 -29.66 10.09 -21.84
C SER A 567 -30.55 11.15 -21.20
N MET A 568 -30.49 11.33 -19.86
CA MET A 568 -31.21 12.41 -19.18
C MET A 568 -30.76 13.79 -19.66
N PHE A 569 -29.45 14.00 -19.88
CA PHE A 569 -28.94 15.27 -20.44
C PHE A 569 -29.38 15.48 -21.88
N LYS A 570 -29.35 14.41 -22.69
CA LYS A 570 -29.82 14.47 -24.07
C LYS A 570 -31.30 14.85 -24.13
N ASP A 571 -32.14 14.27 -23.26
CA ASP A 571 -33.56 14.62 -23.16
C ASP A 571 -33.77 16.10 -22.80
N MET A 572 -32.95 16.68 -21.91
CA MET A 572 -33.02 18.11 -21.59
C MET A 572 -32.72 18.99 -22.81
N THR A 573 -31.60 18.74 -23.52
CA THR A 573 -31.23 19.52 -24.70
C THR A 573 -32.27 19.38 -25.82
N VAL A 574 -32.75 18.17 -26.09
CA VAL A 574 -33.81 17.94 -27.10
C VAL A 574 -35.11 18.64 -26.70
N SER A 575 -35.41 18.71 -25.40
CA SER A 575 -36.60 19.40 -24.89
C SER A 575 -36.53 20.93 -25.05
N GLU A 576 -35.35 21.51 -24.88
CA GLU A 576 -35.11 22.95 -25.13
C GLU A 576 -35.37 23.28 -26.61
N ASP A 577 -34.81 22.49 -27.52
CA ASP A 577 -35.04 22.64 -28.97
C ASP A 577 -36.52 22.44 -29.32
N LEU A 578 -37.17 21.43 -28.73
CA LEU A 578 -38.59 21.13 -28.96
C LEU A 578 -39.49 22.27 -28.47
N THR A 579 -39.18 22.85 -27.31
CA THR A 579 -39.87 24.02 -26.77
C THR A 579 -39.73 25.22 -27.71
N ALA A 580 -38.51 25.52 -28.18
CA ALA A 580 -38.28 26.61 -29.12
C ALA A 580 -39.04 26.42 -30.44
N ASN A 581 -39.01 25.21 -30.99
CA ASN A 581 -39.73 24.85 -32.21
C ASN A 581 -41.26 24.95 -32.04
N TYR A 582 -41.79 24.59 -30.88
CA TYR A 582 -43.22 24.72 -30.60
C TYR A 582 -43.62 26.19 -30.47
N LYS A 583 -42.82 27.02 -29.80
CA LYS A 583 -43.06 28.47 -29.70
C LYS A 583 -43.10 29.12 -31.09
N GLU A 584 -42.20 28.74 -31.99
CA GLU A 584 -42.22 29.21 -33.37
C GLU A 584 -43.45 28.72 -34.15
N HIS A 585 -43.84 27.46 -33.98
CA HIS A 585 -45.05 26.91 -34.61
C HIS A 585 -46.31 27.67 -34.20
N ILE A 586 -46.46 27.97 -32.90
CA ILE A 586 -47.58 28.75 -32.38
C ILE A 586 -47.51 30.21 -32.84
N ALA A 587 -46.33 30.81 -32.92
CA ALA A 587 -46.18 32.18 -33.43
C ALA A 587 -46.58 32.30 -34.93
N ARG A 588 -46.38 31.25 -35.73
CA ARG A 588 -46.74 31.21 -37.15
C ARG A 588 -48.21 30.89 -37.40
N ASN A 589 -48.80 30.02 -36.57
CA ASN A 589 -50.14 29.48 -36.78
C ASN A 589 -51.20 30.03 -35.81
N GLY A 590 -50.80 30.85 -34.84
CA GLY A 590 -51.66 31.40 -33.80
C GLY A 590 -52.41 32.66 -34.22
N ASP A 591 -53.52 32.93 -33.52
CA ASP A 591 -54.30 34.17 -33.65
C ASP A 591 -53.51 35.36 -33.05
N PRO A 592 -53.25 36.45 -33.81
CA PRO A 592 -52.49 37.62 -33.33
C PRO A 592 -53.09 38.30 -32.10
N ASP A 593 -54.41 38.20 -31.89
CA ASP A 593 -55.14 38.89 -30.82
C ASP A 593 -55.17 38.12 -29.48
N GLN A 594 -54.84 36.83 -29.47
CA GLN A 594 -54.74 36.07 -28.23
C GLN A 594 -53.32 36.13 -27.67
N LYS A 595 -53.16 36.54 -26.40
CA LYS A 595 -51.88 36.38 -25.69
C LYS A 595 -51.73 34.91 -25.29
N PRO A 596 -50.88 34.10 -25.96
CA PRO A 596 -50.76 32.69 -25.63
C PRO A 596 -50.11 32.54 -24.25
N VAL A 597 -50.55 31.52 -23.51
CA VAL A 597 -49.86 31.07 -22.29
C VAL A 597 -48.47 30.57 -22.71
N ASP A 598 -47.42 31.11 -22.08
CA ASP A 598 -46.04 30.67 -22.37
C ASP A 598 -45.83 29.24 -21.84
N LEU A 599 -45.48 28.31 -22.73
CA LEU A 599 -45.24 26.91 -22.40
C LEU A 599 -43.75 26.59 -22.52
N GLU A 600 -43.17 26.12 -21.43
CA GLU A 600 -41.88 25.43 -21.42
C GLU A 600 -42.13 23.95 -21.16
N ILE A 601 -41.59 23.06 -22.00
CA ILE A 601 -41.87 21.63 -21.93
C ILE A 601 -40.60 20.78 -21.92
N ASN A 602 -40.58 19.82 -20.99
CA ASN A 602 -39.54 18.81 -20.89
C ASN A 602 -40.12 17.44 -21.22
N VAL A 603 -39.74 16.87 -22.37
CA VAL A 603 -40.16 15.54 -22.82
C VAL A 603 -39.09 14.53 -22.42
N LEU A 604 -39.47 13.60 -21.54
CA LEU A 604 -38.54 12.68 -20.89
C LEU A 604 -38.76 11.24 -21.37
N THR A 605 -37.69 10.51 -21.63
CA THR A 605 -37.75 9.09 -21.98
C THR A 605 -38.00 8.24 -20.73
N SER A 606 -39.19 7.63 -20.61
CA SER A 606 -39.66 6.98 -19.38
C SER A 606 -38.70 5.91 -18.81
N THR A 607 -37.96 5.20 -19.65
CA THR A 607 -37.02 4.14 -19.23
C THR A 607 -35.68 4.66 -18.72
N MET A 608 -35.36 5.94 -18.97
CA MET A 608 -34.07 6.55 -18.60
C MET A 608 -34.17 7.37 -17.31
N TRP A 609 -35.38 7.82 -16.96
CA TRP A 609 -35.64 8.64 -15.79
C TRP A 609 -36.26 7.82 -14.65
N PRO A 610 -36.03 8.20 -13.38
CA PRO A 610 -36.61 7.50 -12.23
C PRO A 610 -38.10 7.85 -12.04
N MET A 611 -38.97 7.38 -12.95
CA MET A 611 -40.39 7.75 -13.03
C MET A 611 -41.21 7.40 -11.78
N GLU A 612 -40.88 6.30 -11.10
CA GLU A 612 -41.55 5.86 -9.87
C GLU A 612 -41.22 6.71 -8.63
N ILE A 613 -40.21 7.56 -8.73
CA ILE A 613 -39.85 8.53 -7.70
C ILE A 613 -40.57 9.87 -7.96
N MET A 614 -41.09 10.03 -9.18
CA MET A 614 -41.71 11.24 -9.72
C MET A 614 -43.24 11.17 -9.68
N ALA A 615 -43.80 10.02 -10.04
CA ALA A 615 -45.14 9.61 -9.68
C ALA A 615 -45.02 8.90 -8.33
N ASN A 616 -45.76 9.30 -7.30
CA ASN A 616 -45.60 8.78 -5.94
C ASN A 616 -46.74 7.81 -5.60
N PRO A 617 -46.93 6.66 -6.30
CA PRO A 617 -48.03 5.75 -6.00
C PRO A 617 -47.67 4.98 -4.73
N LYS A 618 -48.23 5.40 -3.59
CA LYS A 618 -48.39 4.48 -2.48
C LYS A 618 -49.53 3.52 -2.85
N ASP A 619 -49.29 2.23 -2.67
CA ASP A 619 -50.29 1.17 -2.57
C ASP A 619 -50.99 0.70 -3.85
N GLY A 620 -50.30 0.63 -5.00
CA GLY A 620 -50.81 -0.10 -6.18
C GLY A 620 -52.15 0.40 -6.74
N ALA A 621 -52.66 1.52 -6.23
CA ALA A 621 -53.89 2.14 -6.66
C ALA A 621 -53.68 2.82 -8.01
N VAL A 622 -54.63 2.61 -8.93
CA VAL A 622 -54.64 3.29 -10.23
C VAL A 622 -54.87 4.78 -9.97
N GLN A 623 -53.79 5.56 -10.03
CA GLN A 623 -53.87 7.00 -9.87
C GLN A 623 -54.51 7.61 -11.12
N LEU A 624 -55.71 8.17 -10.96
CA LEU A 624 -56.39 8.87 -12.04
C LEU A 624 -55.60 10.12 -12.45
N PRO A 625 -55.60 10.50 -13.74
CA PRO A 625 -54.93 11.72 -14.19
C PRO A 625 -55.57 12.96 -13.56
N CYS A 626 -54.74 13.92 -13.18
CA CYS A 626 -55.18 15.24 -12.70
C CYS A 626 -56.07 15.90 -13.77
N ILE A 627 -57.16 16.53 -13.33
CA ILE A 627 -58.00 17.34 -14.21
C ILE A 627 -57.35 18.71 -14.34
N PHE A 628 -57.02 19.09 -15.57
CA PHE A 628 -56.47 20.41 -15.87
C PHE A 628 -57.59 21.41 -16.21
N PRO A 629 -57.42 22.70 -15.88
CA PRO A 629 -58.30 23.78 -16.36
C PRO A 629 -58.34 23.81 -17.89
N LYS A 630 -59.47 24.27 -18.46
CA LYS A 630 -59.73 24.22 -19.91
C LYS A 630 -58.65 24.90 -20.75
N GLU A 631 -58.13 26.03 -20.26
CA GLU A 631 -57.06 26.79 -20.92
C GLU A 631 -55.78 25.97 -21.04
N ILE A 632 -55.43 25.23 -19.98
CA ILE A 632 -54.24 24.38 -19.93
C ILE A 632 -54.44 23.10 -20.73
N ASP A 633 -55.64 22.50 -20.69
CA ASP A 633 -55.95 21.28 -21.44
C ASP A 633 -55.97 21.52 -22.97
N THR A 634 -56.39 22.72 -23.39
CA THR A 634 -56.31 23.16 -24.79
C THR A 634 -54.85 23.29 -25.24
N LEU A 635 -54.02 23.95 -24.42
CA LEU A 635 -52.58 24.10 -24.68
C LEU A 635 -51.86 22.75 -24.73
N LYS A 636 -52.19 21.86 -23.80
CA LYS A 636 -51.70 20.48 -23.72
C LYS A 636 -52.04 19.70 -24.99
N SER A 637 -53.31 19.74 -25.42
CA SER A 637 -53.78 19.06 -26.63
C SER A 637 -53.12 19.61 -27.90
N SER A 638 -52.90 20.93 -27.97
CA SER A 638 -52.17 21.57 -29.07
C SER A 638 -50.73 21.06 -29.17
N PHE A 639 -50.03 20.98 -28.04
CA PHE A 639 -48.68 20.45 -27.99
C PHE A 639 -48.63 18.95 -28.36
N GLU A 640 -49.56 18.13 -27.85
CA GLU A 640 -49.62 16.70 -28.18
C GLU A 640 -49.75 16.47 -29.68
N ARG A 641 -50.61 17.24 -30.37
CA ARG A 641 -50.75 17.16 -31.83
C ARG A 641 -49.45 17.53 -32.54
N PHE A 642 -48.82 18.65 -32.17
CA PHE A 642 -47.53 19.07 -32.71
C PHE A 642 -46.44 18.01 -32.53
N TYR A 643 -46.39 17.37 -31.35
CA TYR A 643 -45.39 16.35 -31.07
C TYR A 643 -45.64 15.07 -31.87
N LEU A 644 -46.89 14.59 -31.92
CA LEU A 644 -47.25 13.32 -32.57
C LEU A 644 -47.18 13.41 -34.10
N ASP A 645 -47.37 14.60 -34.68
CA ASP A 645 -47.16 14.85 -36.11
C ASP A 645 -45.70 14.58 -36.51
N LYS A 646 -44.74 15.02 -35.68
CA LYS A 646 -43.30 14.80 -35.90
C LYS A 646 -42.80 13.45 -35.39
N HIS A 647 -43.49 12.85 -34.43
CA HIS A 647 -43.07 11.62 -33.76
C HIS A 647 -44.20 10.59 -33.70
N SER A 648 -44.49 9.99 -34.86
CA SER A 648 -45.49 8.93 -34.99
C SER A 648 -45.12 7.68 -34.16
N GLY A 649 -46.14 7.01 -33.61
CA GLY A 649 -45.97 5.79 -32.80
C GLY A 649 -45.56 6.01 -31.34
N ARG A 650 -45.45 7.27 -30.88
CA ARG A 650 -45.18 7.58 -29.46
C ARG A 650 -46.47 7.89 -28.69
N LYS A 651 -46.43 7.74 -27.37
CA LYS A 651 -47.50 8.14 -26.45
C LYS A 651 -46.94 9.04 -25.37
N LEU A 652 -47.54 10.21 -25.18
CA LEU A 652 -47.18 11.15 -24.11
C LEU A 652 -47.98 10.86 -22.84
N SER A 653 -47.33 11.03 -21.69
CA SER A 653 -47.94 10.95 -20.36
C SER A 653 -47.51 12.17 -19.55
N TRP A 654 -48.46 13.00 -19.15
CA TRP A 654 -48.17 14.27 -18.46
C TRP A 654 -48.02 14.08 -16.96
N GLN A 655 -46.96 14.64 -16.38
CA GLN A 655 -46.66 14.54 -14.96
C GLN A 655 -46.87 15.87 -14.24
N ALA A 656 -48.09 16.05 -13.70
CA ALA A 656 -48.49 17.27 -12.99
C ALA A 656 -47.73 17.50 -11.66
N SER A 657 -47.11 16.47 -11.09
CA SER A 657 -46.36 16.57 -9.83
C SER A 657 -45.03 17.34 -9.95
N MET A 658 -44.50 17.50 -11.16
CA MET A 658 -43.14 18.01 -11.39
C MET A 658 -43.06 19.37 -12.08
N GLY A 659 -44.21 19.92 -12.49
CA GLY A 659 -44.26 21.22 -13.16
C GLY A 659 -44.36 22.40 -12.19
N THR A 660 -44.12 23.58 -12.75
CA THR A 660 -44.32 24.88 -12.09
C THR A 660 -45.10 25.79 -13.02
N ALA A 661 -45.81 26.76 -12.46
CA ALA A 661 -46.56 27.76 -13.21
C ALA A 661 -46.40 29.13 -12.57
N ASP A 662 -46.37 30.17 -13.40
CA ASP A 662 -46.41 31.57 -12.98
C ASP A 662 -47.81 32.13 -13.23
N LEU A 663 -48.47 32.57 -12.16
CA LEU A 663 -49.85 33.08 -12.20
C LEU A 663 -49.89 34.56 -11.86
N ARG A 664 -50.70 35.32 -12.59
CA ARG A 664 -51.03 36.70 -12.20
C ARG A 664 -52.31 36.69 -11.39
N ALA A 665 -52.19 36.88 -10.08
CA ALA A 665 -53.32 36.95 -9.17
C ALA A 665 -53.69 38.40 -8.88
N THR A 666 -54.98 38.73 -8.99
CA THR A 666 -55.53 40.05 -8.66
C THR A 666 -56.36 39.94 -7.39
N PHE A 667 -56.08 40.79 -6.41
CA PHE A 667 -56.75 40.82 -5.12
C PHE A 667 -57.49 42.14 -4.95
N PHE A 668 -58.79 42.06 -4.70
CA PHE A 668 -59.64 43.21 -4.42
C PHE A 668 -59.77 43.35 -2.90
N ARG A 669 -58.99 44.25 -2.31
CA ARG A 669 -58.98 44.39 -0.85
C ARG A 669 -60.25 45.06 -0.36
N SER A 670 -60.65 44.70 0.85
CA SER A 670 -61.68 45.37 1.66
C SER A 670 -61.48 46.89 1.81
N THR A 671 -60.24 47.37 1.60
CA THR A 671 -59.85 48.80 1.58
C THR A 671 -60.07 49.52 0.24
N GLY A 672 -60.66 48.85 -0.76
CA GLY A 672 -60.91 49.40 -2.10
C GLY A 672 -59.68 49.42 -3.03
N LYS A 673 -58.52 48.94 -2.57
CA LYS A 673 -57.29 48.87 -3.37
C LYS A 673 -57.17 47.55 -4.12
N THR A 674 -56.95 47.61 -5.43
CA THR A 674 -56.64 46.45 -6.27
C THR A 674 -55.13 46.22 -6.29
N GLN A 675 -54.69 45.07 -5.79
CA GLN A 675 -53.28 44.68 -5.79
C GLN A 675 -53.06 43.46 -6.69
N ARG A 676 -52.00 43.51 -7.51
CA ARG A 676 -51.60 42.40 -8.37
C ARG A 676 -50.29 41.78 -7.86
N TYR A 677 -50.24 40.46 -7.89
CA TYR A 677 -49.05 39.66 -7.55
C TYR A 677 -48.78 38.64 -8.65
N GLU A 678 -47.50 38.34 -8.88
CA GLU A 678 -47.06 37.22 -9.71
C GLU A 678 -46.67 36.05 -8.80
N LEU A 679 -47.43 34.96 -8.85
CA LEU A 679 -47.27 33.78 -8.00
C LEU A 679 -46.55 32.68 -8.77
N ASN A 680 -45.33 32.34 -8.36
CA ASN A 680 -44.66 31.12 -8.83
C ASN A 680 -45.10 29.95 -7.94
N VAL A 681 -45.87 29.02 -8.51
CA VAL A 681 -46.54 27.90 -7.82
C VAL A 681 -46.20 26.56 -8.49
N SER A 682 -46.48 25.44 -7.81
CA SER A 682 -46.50 24.13 -8.47
C SER A 682 -47.69 24.02 -9.43
N THR A 683 -47.63 23.08 -10.39
CA THR A 683 -48.78 22.81 -11.28
C THR A 683 -50.04 22.42 -10.48
N TYR A 684 -49.91 21.61 -9.42
CA TYR A 684 -51.06 21.30 -8.55
C TYR A 684 -51.63 22.52 -7.84
N ALA A 685 -50.78 23.41 -7.32
CA ALA A 685 -51.25 24.66 -6.72
C ALA A 685 -51.93 25.58 -7.74
N MET A 686 -51.47 25.60 -9.00
CA MET A 686 -52.17 26.29 -10.08
C MET A 686 -53.57 25.72 -10.31
N VAL A 687 -53.69 24.39 -10.43
CA VAL A 687 -55.00 23.72 -10.60
C VAL A 687 -55.94 24.09 -9.45
N ILE A 688 -55.46 24.05 -8.21
CA ILE A 688 -56.26 24.43 -7.03
C ILE A 688 -56.70 25.89 -7.09
N LEU A 689 -55.79 26.82 -7.38
CA LEU A 689 -56.11 28.26 -7.38
C LEU A 689 -57.11 28.64 -8.48
N LEU A 690 -57.02 28.02 -9.66
CA LEU A 690 -57.92 28.32 -10.78
C LEU A 690 -59.36 27.85 -10.52
N LEU A 691 -59.59 26.87 -9.64
CA LEU A 691 -60.94 26.48 -9.22
C LEU A 691 -61.71 27.63 -8.56
N PHE A 692 -61.00 28.55 -7.88
CA PHE A 692 -61.63 29.67 -7.18
C PHE A 692 -62.07 30.80 -8.11
N ASN A 693 -61.70 30.78 -9.40
CA ASN A 693 -62.21 31.76 -10.37
C ASN A 693 -63.68 31.50 -10.74
N GLU A 694 -64.17 30.27 -10.57
CA GLU A 694 -65.55 29.87 -10.87
C GLU A 694 -66.46 29.95 -9.62
N ILE A 695 -65.91 30.34 -8.48
CA ILE A 695 -66.62 30.40 -7.19
C ILE A 695 -66.95 31.86 -6.86
N PRO A 696 -68.21 32.18 -6.52
CA PRO A 696 -68.62 33.50 -6.07
C PRO A 696 -67.81 34.01 -4.87
N GLU A 697 -67.70 35.34 -4.74
CA GLU A 697 -66.97 35.95 -3.64
C GLU A 697 -67.60 35.56 -2.28
N GLY A 698 -66.77 35.07 -1.36
CA GLY A 698 -67.19 34.66 -0.02
C GLY A 698 -67.64 33.20 0.11
N GLU A 699 -67.75 32.46 -0.99
CA GLU A 699 -67.99 31.01 -0.95
C GLU A 699 -66.71 30.21 -0.68
N SER A 700 -66.90 28.98 -0.18
CA SER A 700 -65.81 28.10 0.24
C SER A 700 -65.89 26.75 -0.46
N LEU A 701 -64.75 26.14 -0.76
CA LEU A 701 -64.65 24.75 -1.18
C LEU A 701 -64.14 23.89 -0.04
N THR A 702 -64.74 22.71 0.18
CA THR A 702 -64.20 21.70 1.10
C THR A 702 -63.02 20.98 0.47
N PHE A 703 -62.17 20.35 1.29
CA PHE A 703 -61.08 19.49 0.80
C PHE A 703 -61.58 18.44 -0.19
N ASP A 704 -62.67 17.74 0.12
CA ASP A 704 -63.24 16.69 -0.74
C ASP A 704 -63.75 17.25 -2.08
N ALA A 705 -64.35 18.45 -2.08
CA ALA A 705 -64.78 19.11 -3.30
C ALA A 705 -63.59 19.50 -4.20
N ILE A 706 -62.49 19.98 -3.60
CA ILE A 706 -61.25 20.28 -4.35
C ILE A 706 -60.65 18.98 -4.89
N LYS A 707 -60.63 17.91 -4.11
CA LYS A 707 -60.14 16.59 -4.51
C LYS A 707 -60.92 16.02 -5.70
N GLU A 708 -62.25 16.09 -5.66
CA GLU A 708 -63.11 15.59 -6.74
C GLU A 708 -62.91 16.37 -8.04
N ARG A 709 -62.87 17.71 -7.96
CA ARG A 709 -62.71 18.59 -9.14
C ARG A 709 -61.32 18.56 -9.75
N SER A 710 -60.28 18.30 -8.96
CA SER A 710 -58.88 18.31 -9.42
C SER A 710 -58.30 16.91 -9.67
N ARG A 711 -58.81 15.88 -8.99
CA ARG A 711 -58.24 14.52 -8.91
C ARG A 711 -56.77 14.49 -8.45
N ILE A 712 -56.36 15.45 -7.64
CA ILE A 712 -55.02 15.47 -7.04
C ILE A 712 -54.98 14.45 -5.90
N PRO A 713 -53.91 13.63 -5.77
CA PRO A 713 -53.76 12.69 -4.66
C PRO A 713 -53.77 13.37 -3.30
N ASP A 714 -54.38 12.74 -2.30
CA ASP A 714 -54.60 13.29 -0.96
C ASP A 714 -53.32 13.86 -0.34
N HIS A 715 -52.23 13.10 -0.42
CA HIS A 715 -50.93 13.50 0.12
C HIS A 715 -50.40 14.80 -0.53
N ASP A 716 -50.53 14.93 -1.85
CA ASP A 716 -50.05 16.11 -2.57
C ASP A 716 -51.01 17.29 -2.41
N LEU A 717 -52.33 17.02 -2.39
CA LEU A 717 -53.35 18.02 -2.18
C LEU A 717 -53.21 18.68 -0.80
N ILE A 718 -53.07 17.88 0.26
CA ILE A 718 -52.84 18.36 1.64
C ILE A 718 -51.66 19.34 1.68
N ARG A 719 -50.54 18.99 1.04
CA ARG A 719 -49.33 19.82 1.07
C ARG A 719 -49.44 21.12 0.30
N ASN A 720 -50.07 21.07 -0.87
CA ASN A 720 -50.32 22.28 -1.65
C ASN A 720 -51.29 23.21 -0.89
N LEU A 721 -52.33 22.67 -0.26
CA LEU A 721 -53.25 23.45 0.59
C LEU A 721 -52.57 24.00 1.85
N GLN A 722 -51.63 23.28 2.46
CA GLN A 722 -50.82 23.82 3.56
C GLN A 722 -50.00 25.04 3.11
N SER A 723 -49.41 25.00 1.91
CA SER A 723 -48.68 26.15 1.34
C SER A 723 -49.58 27.34 1.04
N LEU A 724 -50.77 27.07 0.50
CA LEU A 724 -51.68 28.10 0.02
C LEU A 724 -52.53 28.72 1.14
N ALA A 725 -52.85 27.96 2.19
CA ALA A 725 -53.86 28.37 3.19
C ALA A 725 -53.34 28.49 4.62
N VAL A 726 -52.33 27.70 5.00
CA VAL A 726 -51.85 27.64 6.39
C VAL A 726 -50.66 28.57 6.60
N ALA A 727 -49.67 28.49 5.70
CA ALA A 727 -48.41 29.22 5.78
C ALA A 727 -48.62 30.76 5.81
N PRO A 728 -48.22 31.47 6.88
CA PRO A 728 -48.55 32.89 7.06
C PRO A 728 -48.07 33.82 5.93
N LYS A 729 -46.92 33.52 5.32
CA LYS A 729 -46.30 34.35 4.28
C LYS A 729 -46.88 34.12 2.88
N THR A 730 -47.60 33.03 2.67
CA THR A 730 -48.10 32.58 1.35
C THR A 730 -49.59 32.24 1.38
N ARG A 731 -50.32 32.81 2.35
CA ARG A 731 -51.74 32.56 2.60
C ARG A 731 -52.63 33.21 1.55
N VAL A 732 -52.63 32.68 0.34
CA VAL A 732 -53.51 33.09 -0.76
C VAL A 732 -54.94 32.58 -0.57
N LEU A 733 -55.11 31.52 0.22
CA LEU A 733 -56.40 30.97 0.66
C LEU A 733 -56.56 31.14 2.18
N LYS A 734 -57.79 31.27 2.70
CA LYS A 734 -58.10 31.16 4.14
C LYS A 734 -58.65 29.76 4.42
N LYS A 735 -58.21 29.13 5.51
CA LYS A 735 -58.74 27.84 5.97
C LYS A 735 -59.65 28.04 7.18
N ASP A 736 -60.78 27.33 7.21
CA ASP A 736 -61.73 27.28 8.32
C ASP A 736 -62.10 25.82 8.67
N PRO A 737 -61.89 25.35 9.93
CA PRO A 737 -61.23 26.04 11.05
C PRO A 737 -59.71 26.12 10.87
N MET A 738 -59.10 27.21 11.34
CA MET A 738 -57.65 27.40 11.16
C MET A 738 -56.82 26.45 12.03
N SER A 739 -55.98 25.61 11.39
CA SER A 739 -55.05 24.70 12.07
C SER A 739 -53.85 24.36 11.16
N LYS A 740 -52.82 23.69 11.71
CA LYS A 740 -51.61 23.28 10.96
C LYS A 740 -51.88 22.13 9.98
N ASP A 741 -52.77 21.22 10.36
CA ASP A 741 -53.12 20.05 9.56
C ASP A 741 -54.21 20.39 8.56
N VAL A 742 -54.41 19.56 7.53
CA VAL A 742 -55.53 19.68 6.59
C VAL A 742 -56.35 18.41 6.70
N LYS A 743 -57.64 18.56 7.00
CA LYS A 743 -58.62 17.49 7.19
C LYS A 743 -59.66 17.51 6.05
N PRO A 744 -60.32 16.38 5.76
CA PRO A 744 -61.34 16.30 4.71
C PRO A 744 -62.51 17.29 4.87
N THR A 745 -62.86 17.66 6.10
CA THR A 745 -63.96 18.57 6.42
C THR A 745 -63.58 20.05 6.35
N ASP A 746 -62.31 20.38 6.14
CA ASP A 746 -61.84 21.77 6.16
C ASP A 746 -62.32 22.55 4.94
N LYS A 747 -62.69 23.81 5.16
CA LYS A 747 -63.15 24.73 4.12
C LYS A 747 -62.04 25.71 3.74
N PHE A 748 -61.93 26.00 2.46
CA PHE A 748 -60.95 26.90 1.87
C PHE A 748 -61.66 28.03 1.11
N LEU A 749 -61.25 29.27 1.36
CA LEU A 749 -61.80 30.49 0.75
C LEU A 749 -60.67 31.31 0.12
N PHE A 750 -60.97 32.09 -0.91
CA PHE A 750 -60.00 33.02 -1.48
C PHE A 750 -59.69 34.16 -0.50
N ASN A 751 -58.39 34.47 -0.27
CA ASN A 751 -57.97 35.50 0.67
C ASN A 751 -57.80 36.87 -0.01
N ASN A 752 -58.88 37.65 -0.10
CA ASN A 752 -58.83 39.04 -0.62
C ASN A 752 -57.89 39.97 0.15
N ASP A 753 -57.62 39.68 1.43
CA ASP A 753 -56.73 40.48 2.29
C ASP A 753 -55.25 40.06 2.20
N PHE A 754 -54.88 39.18 1.26
CA PHE A 754 -53.49 38.73 1.10
C PHE A 754 -52.52 39.90 0.86
N HIS A 755 -51.39 39.86 1.56
CA HIS A 755 -50.31 40.83 1.41
C HIS A 755 -48.94 40.17 1.42
N SER A 756 -48.12 40.55 0.45
CA SER A 756 -46.70 40.27 0.39
C SER A 756 -45.91 41.57 0.20
N PRO A 757 -44.72 41.71 0.81
CA PRO A 757 -43.81 42.82 0.55
C PRO A 757 -43.21 42.79 -0.87
N PHE A 758 -43.27 41.64 -1.55
CA PHE A 758 -42.76 41.46 -2.92
C PHE A 758 -43.90 41.23 -3.91
N VAL A 759 -43.79 41.83 -5.10
CA VAL A 759 -44.74 41.65 -6.22
C VAL A 759 -44.66 40.22 -6.77
N LYS A 760 -43.44 39.67 -6.89
CA LYS A 760 -43.21 38.26 -7.23
C LYS A 760 -43.14 37.44 -5.96
N VAL A 761 -44.06 36.50 -5.80
CA VAL A 761 -44.17 35.64 -4.62
C VAL A 761 -43.96 34.20 -5.05
N ARG A 762 -42.92 33.56 -4.51
CA ARG A 762 -42.67 32.14 -4.75
C ARG A 762 -43.32 31.30 -3.67
N ILE A 763 -44.37 30.58 -4.04
CA ILE A 763 -45.10 29.68 -3.16
C ILE A 763 -44.61 28.25 -3.43
N GLY A 764 -43.58 27.86 -2.70
CA GLY A 764 -43.12 26.47 -2.70
C GLY A 764 -44.11 25.56 -1.97
N VAL A 765 -44.29 24.34 -2.46
CA VAL A 765 -45.04 23.28 -1.75
C VAL A 765 -44.39 23.01 -0.39
N VAL A 766 -45.19 22.95 0.68
CA VAL A 766 -44.71 22.65 2.03
C VAL A 766 -43.95 21.34 1.95
N SER A 767 -42.65 21.44 2.21
CA SER A 767 -41.70 20.37 1.96
C SER A 767 -41.82 19.31 3.04
N GLY A 768 -42.84 18.45 2.96
CA GLY A 768 -42.69 17.10 3.45
C GLY A 768 -41.85 16.31 2.43
N GLY A 769 -40.82 15.57 2.84
CA GLY A 769 -40.19 14.50 2.03
C GLY A 769 -39.42 14.82 0.73
N ALA A 770 -39.81 15.83 -0.07
CA ALA A 770 -39.26 16.20 -1.40
C ALA A 770 -37.73 16.29 -1.48
N ASN A 771 -37.19 17.15 -0.62
CA ASN A 771 -35.75 17.38 -0.40
C ASN A 771 -35.26 16.71 0.88
N LYS A 772 -36.06 15.80 1.46
CA LYS A 772 -35.68 15.08 2.66
C LYS A 772 -34.86 13.87 2.22
N VAL A 773 -33.70 13.69 2.86
CA VAL A 773 -32.97 12.43 2.83
C VAL A 773 -33.96 11.31 3.16
N GLU A 774 -33.84 10.15 2.49
CA GLU A 774 -34.84 9.08 2.60
C GLU A 774 -35.02 8.69 4.07
N ASN A 775 -36.28 8.50 4.48
CA ASN A 775 -36.56 7.91 5.79
C ASN A 775 -36.24 6.40 5.76
N GLN A 776 -36.13 5.77 6.93
CA GLN A 776 -35.75 4.35 7.03
C GLN A 776 -36.66 3.41 6.22
N ASP A 777 -37.96 3.65 6.18
CA ASP A 777 -38.89 2.86 5.38
C ASP A 777 -38.68 3.06 3.87
N GLN A 778 -38.44 4.30 3.44
CA GLN A 778 -38.14 4.62 2.04
C GLN A 778 -36.83 3.94 1.58
N ARG A 779 -35.83 3.85 2.47
CA ARG A 779 -34.58 3.15 2.17
C ARG A 779 -34.81 1.65 1.98
N LYS A 780 -35.62 1.03 2.85
CA LYS A 780 -35.98 -0.39 2.70
C LYS A 780 -36.71 -0.65 1.38
N ASP A 781 -37.59 0.25 0.97
CA ASP A 781 -38.28 0.14 -0.31
C ASP A 781 -37.29 0.29 -1.49
N THR A 782 -36.37 1.25 -1.42
CA THR A 782 -35.30 1.43 -2.41
C THR A 782 -34.41 0.19 -2.51
N GLU A 783 -33.99 -0.39 -1.38
CA GLU A 783 -33.20 -1.61 -1.31
C GLU A 783 -33.94 -2.83 -1.87
N LYS A 784 -35.23 -2.98 -1.54
CA LYS A 784 -36.06 -4.07 -2.06
C LYS A 784 -36.14 -4.02 -3.58
N LYS A 785 -36.44 -2.85 -4.14
CA LYS A 785 -36.49 -2.65 -5.60
C LYS A 785 -35.14 -2.92 -6.26
N MET A 786 -34.05 -2.48 -5.63
CA MET A 786 -32.70 -2.75 -6.13
C MET A 786 -32.42 -4.25 -6.16
N ASN A 787 -32.82 -5.00 -5.13
CA ASN A 787 -32.70 -6.45 -5.13
C ASN A 787 -33.54 -7.09 -6.24
N ASP A 788 -34.73 -6.60 -6.54
CA ASP A 788 -35.53 -7.11 -7.66
C ASP A 788 -34.82 -6.86 -9.02
N GLU A 789 -34.27 -5.66 -9.24
CA GLU A 789 -33.49 -5.31 -10.45
C GLU A 789 -32.19 -6.13 -10.57
N ARG A 790 -31.49 -6.37 -9.45
CA ARG A 790 -30.32 -7.26 -9.39
C ARG A 790 -30.72 -8.68 -9.82
N GLY A 791 -31.93 -9.12 -9.49
CA GLY A 791 -32.45 -10.44 -9.86
C GLY A 791 -32.56 -10.62 -11.36
N GLY A 792 -33.17 -9.64 -12.04
CA GLY A 792 -33.23 -9.64 -13.51
C GLY A 792 -31.85 -9.55 -14.16
N SER A 793 -30.93 -8.78 -13.56
CA SER A 793 -29.54 -8.67 -14.04
C SER A 793 -28.77 -10.00 -13.90
N ILE A 794 -28.96 -10.72 -12.79
CA ILE A 794 -28.39 -12.05 -12.55
C ILE A 794 -28.93 -13.06 -13.58
N GLU A 795 -30.24 -13.10 -13.80
CA GLU A 795 -30.85 -13.99 -14.81
C GLU A 795 -30.27 -13.72 -16.20
N ALA A 796 -30.20 -12.45 -16.61
CA ALA A 796 -29.65 -12.07 -17.90
C ALA A 796 -28.16 -12.43 -18.05
N ALA A 797 -27.37 -12.33 -16.99
CA ALA A 797 -25.96 -12.74 -16.98
C ALA A 797 -25.82 -14.26 -17.13
N ILE A 798 -26.56 -15.05 -16.33
CA ILE A 798 -26.56 -16.51 -16.41
C ILE A 798 -26.95 -16.99 -17.81
N VAL A 799 -28.04 -16.47 -18.37
CA VAL A 799 -28.51 -16.84 -19.72
C VAL A 799 -27.46 -16.50 -20.78
N ARG A 800 -26.79 -15.34 -20.68
CA ARG A 800 -25.73 -14.94 -21.63
C ARG A 800 -24.54 -15.89 -21.57
N ILE A 801 -24.08 -16.22 -20.37
CA ILE A 801 -22.97 -17.16 -20.13
C ILE A 801 -23.33 -18.54 -20.68
N MET A 802 -24.49 -19.07 -20.30
CA MET A 802 -24.94 -20.40 -20.70
C MET A 802 -25.22 -20.49 -22.21
N LYS A 803 -25.74 -19.44 -22.84
CA LYS A 803 -25.92 -19.38 -24.29
C LYS A 803 -24.60 -19.49 -25.05
N GLN A 804 -23.53 -18.90 -24.51
CA GLN A 804 -22.19 -18.93 -25.10
C GLN A 804 -21.46 -20.26 -24.83
N ARG A 805 -21.53 -20.77 -23.60
CA ARG A 805 -20.77 -21.95 -23.15
C ARG A 805 -21.47 -23.27 -23.41
N LYS A 806 -22.80 -23.25 -23.61
CA LYS A 806 -23.73 -24.38 -23.78
C LYS A 806 -23.84 -25.32 -22.59
N THR A 807 -22.73 -25.70 -21.99
CA THR A 807 -22.66 -26.58 -20.81
C THR A 807 -21.62 -26.06 -19.82
N LEU A 808 -21.96 -25.97 -18.54
CA LEU A 808 -21.05 -25.56 -17.48
C LEU A 808 -21.33 -26.29 -16.17
N THR A 809 -20.27 -26.54 -15.39
CA THR A 809 -20.41 -27.00 -14.01
C THR A 809 -20.94 -25.88 -13.11
N HIS A 810 -21.60 -26.23 -12.00
CA HIS A 810 -22.12 -25.26 -11.04
C HIS A 810 -21.03 -24.30 -10.53
N SER A 811 -19.87 -24.83 -10.16
CA SER A 811 -18.75 -24.01 -9.66
C SER A 811 -18.26 -22.98 -10.69
N GLN A 812 -18.14 -23.38 -11.96
CA GLN A 812 -17.73 -22.49 -13.03
C GLN A 812 -18.80 -21.44 -13.35
N LEU A 813 -20.08 -21.83 -13.44
CA LEU A 813 -21.17 -20.90 -13.69
C LEU A 813 -21.28 -19.85 -12.57
N MET A 814 -21.15 -20.27 -11.32
CA MET A 814 -21.13 -19.36 -10.17
C MET A 814 -19.96 -18.37 -10.25
N THR A 815 -18.76 -18.86 -10.56
CA THR A 815 -17.55 -18.02 -10.67
C THR A 815 -17.65 -17.02 -11.81
N GLU A 816 -18.07 -17.45 -13.00
CA GLU A 816 -18.25 -16.55 -14.16
C GLU A 816 -19.36 -15.51 -13.90
N THR A 817 -20.47 -15.92 -13.28
CA THR A 817 -21.58 -15.00 -12.94
C THR A 817 -21.13 -13.96 -11.91
N LEU A 818 -20.41 -14.37 -10.86
CA LEU A 818 -19.86 -13.44 -9.86
C LEU A 818 -18.88 -12.46 -10.48
N SER A 819 -17.97 -12.94 -11.34
CA SER A 819 -16.98 -12.11 -12.02
C SER A 819 -17.60 -11.09 -12.96
N GLN A 820 -18.65 -11.47 -13.71
CA GLN A 820 -19.32 -10.55 -14.63
C GLN A 820 -20.10 -9.44 -13.89
N LEU A 821 -20.69 -9.75 -12.74
CA LEU A 821 -21.55 -8.82 -11.99
C LEU A 821 -20.78 -7.95 -10.98
N SER A 822 -19.62 -8.39 -10.49
CA SER A 822 -18.83 -7.71 -9.44
C SER A 822 -18.39 -6.30 -9.81
N VAL A 823 -18.41 -5.95 -11.10
CA VAL A 823 -18.13 -4.58 -11.58
C VAL A 823 -19.21 -3.60 -11.12
N ARG A 824 -20.46 -4.05 -11.01
CA ARG A 824 -21.64 -3.21 -10.69
C ARG A 824 -22.09 -3.30 -9.24
N PHE A 825 -22.16 -4.50 -8.69
CA PHE A 825 -22.62 -4.75 -7.32
C PHE A 825 -22.07 -6.07 -6.78
N VAL A 826 -22.15 -6.28 -5.46
CA VAL A 826 -21.81 -7.57 -4.85
C VAL A 826 -22.98 -8.54 -4.96
N PRO A 827 -22.91 -9.60 -5.79
CA PRO A 827 -24.03 -10.51 -5.96
C PRO A 827 -24.18 -11.45 -4.77
N ASP A 828 -25.39 -11.62 -4.27
CA ASP A 828 -25.70 -12.64 -3.26
C ASP A 828 -25.68 -14.04 -3.90
N VAL A 829 -24.81 -14.91 -3.39
CA VAL A 829 -24.67 -16.31 -3.82
C VAL A 829 -26.00 -17.06 -3.71
N ASN A 830 -26.79 -16.82 -2.68
CA ASN A 830 -28.09 -17.48 -2.50
C ASN A 830 -29.12 -16.96 -3.51
N MET A 831 -29.00 -15.70 -3.90
CA MET A 831 -29.83 -15.14 -4.96
C MET A 831 -29.48 -15.75 -6.32
N ILE A 832 -28.19 -15.91 -6.65
CA ILE A 832 -27.77 -16.58 -7.89
C ILE A 832 -28.34 -18.01 -7.95
N LYS A 833 -28.20 -18.79 -6.86
CA LYS A 833 -28.77 -20.14 -6.80
C LYS A 833 -30.27 -20.16 -7.06
N ARG A 834 -31.03 -19.29 -6.38
CA ARG A 834 -32.49 -19.15 -6.61
C ARG A 834 -32.83 -18.78 -8.05
N ARG A 835 -32.02 -17.94 -8.70
CA ARG A 835 -32.21 -17.55 -10.10
C ARG A 835 -31.86 -18.67 -11.08
N ILE A 836 -30.89 -19.53 -10.77
CA ILE A 836 -30.63 -20.74 -11.55
C ILE A 836 -31.83 -21.67 -11.53
N GLU A 837 -32.40 -21.97 -10.35
CA GLU A 837 -33.61 -22.81 -10.24
C GLU A 837 -34.79 -22.21 -11.02
N SER A 838 -35.04 -20.90 -10.87
CA SER A 838 -36.06 -20.17 -11.64
C SER A 838 -35.86 -20.29 -13.16
N LEU A 839 -34.61 -20.31 -13.64
CA LEU A 839 -34.30 -20.48 -15.06
C LEU A 839 -34.46 -21.93 -15.53
N ILE A 840 -34.29 -22.92 -14.65
CA ILE A 840 -34.58 -24.33 -14.94
C ILE A 840 -36.09 -24.54 -15.03
N ASP A 841 -36.86 -24.02 -14.06
CA ASP A 841 -38.33 -24.09 -14.05
C ASP A 841 -38.96 -23.44 -15.28
N ARG A 842 -38.27 -22.43 -15.86
CA ARG A 842 -38.67 -21.72 -17.07
C ARG A 842 -38.04 -22.30 -18.35
N GLU A 843 -37.42 -23.47 -18.27
CA GLU A 843 -36.84 -24.22 -19.40
C GLU A 843 -35.75 -23.46 -20.19
N TYR A 844 -35.06 -22.50 -19.57
CA TYR A 844 -33.86 -21.89 -20.16
C TYR A 844 -32.62 -22.75 -19.96
N LEU A 845 -32.61 -23.53 -18.86
CA LEU A 845 -31.51 -24.40 -18.45
C LEU A 845 -32.04 -25.79 -18.09
N GLU A 846 -31.20 -26.81 -18.24
CA GLU A 846 -31.46 -28.17 -17.79
C GLU A 846 -30.30 -28.73 -16.97
N ARG A 847 -30.54 -29.82 -16.22
CA ARG A 847 -29.49 -30.55 -15.50
C ARG A 847 -29.02 -31.70 -16.37
N VAL A 848 -27.75 -31.67 -16.79
CA VAL A 848 -27.16 -32.66 -17.72
C VAL A 848 -26.34 -33.71 -16.98
N GLY A 849 -25.87 -33.42 -15.77
CA GLY A 849 -25.11 -34.35 -14.93
C GLY A 849 -25.24 -34.06 -13.45
N GLU A 850 -25.27 -35.12 -12.63
CA GLU A 850 -25.49 -35.03 -11.17
C GLU A 850 -24.20 -34.84 -10.38
N GLU A 851 -23.07 -35.45 -10.79
CA GLU A 851 -21.76 -35.27 -10.13
C GLU A 851 -20.59 -35.14 -11.14
N PRO A 852 -19.95 -33.97 -11.27
CA PRO A 852 -20.32 -32.69 -10.64
C PRO A 852 -21.62 -32.11 -11.23
N PRO A 853 -22.41 -31.35 -10.44
CA PRO A 853 -23.64 -30.72 -10.92
C PRO A 853 -23.37 -29.86 -12.15
N THR A 854 -23.97 -30.24 -13.28
CA THR A 854 -23.70 -29.63 -14.59
C THR A 854 -25.00 -29.16 -15.23
N TYR A 855 -24.99 -27.94 -15.73
CA TYR A 855 -26.13 -27.31 -16.40
C TYR A 855 -25.93 -27.28 -17.91
N GLY A 856 -27.00 -27.54 -18.65
CA GLY A 856 -27.11 -27.38 -20.10
C GLY A 856 -28.01 -26.21 -20.45
N TYR A 857 -27.76 -25.57 -21.59
CA TYR A 857 -28.59 -24.48 -22.12
C TYR A 857 -29.58 -25.00 -23.17
N VAL A 858 -30.86 -24.72 -22.99
CA VAL A 858 -31.97 -25.37 -23.72
C VAL A 858 -32.60 -24.48 -24.80
N ALA A 859 -32.48 -23.15 -24.68
CA ALA A 859 -33.30 -22.16 -25.43
C ALA A 859 -32.72 -21.62 -26.75
#